data_AF-A0A969RCJ6-F1
#
_entry.id   AF-A0A969RCJ6-F1
#
_cell.length_a   1.000
_cell.length_b   1.000
_cell.length_c   1.000
_cell.angle_alpha   90.00
_cell.angle_beta   90.00
_cell.angle_gamma   90.00
#
_symmetry.space_group_name_H-M   'P 1'
#
loop_
_entity.id
_entity.type
_entity.pdbx_description
1 polymer ?
#
loop_
_entity_poly.entity_id
_entity_poly.type
_entity_poly.pdbx_seq_one_letter_code
_entity_poly.pdbx_strand_id
1 'polypeptide(L)'
;MLLLGSKTLTIENTTIFADHADPNQFWYLPRPVKFARRGADKRASFTFIKYKPAAVAGGAKGGGFLMFEVDLQLDPKTEQRILSKLGAIAPDRPKLSAAMFDEGTVQCIALNLQGSGGTTASASQPGTFNAVEKILGATIPSLDATNSATFGLTLSQEGAIILEKAFEQGTTPVGVLYNLKYTGLRPALEVKITANLKRVYNHFSASLTGQYYFFKLGIEAGFEKLVQEGAIKIEVTNFSSADDRAEKEKWALDFFKENLLKDWFEPTLTPGQLAGTPNNPPSDPATPPSEPNNPPSEPNNPPSEPNNPSTPGAEPSPETTATSTSTRQPARLEILSREPNPSPEGYTIEHSPSPSGTSETLTIRGHNPTVRVNGQARSLDSNHQLTVDVNDNSTIDLTVDYPQTTTDETFHLFFEYEKPREAGWSTSSRTYLSYLSNAPNPTDAEFSNTTSRPGITDLPGSHVSGDGNQLRTWLNRLAVPKDVTIEAHASYENDDSTEKQRSNRKLSQRRRQVAIGIVSPLVTSVSGDPAGKGHGRARDAQPRRTGDARDRVAEITGKVASHPQATIRAKLHRPAALVVTPTPTPTPTPTPTPTPTPTPTAIAGDPAIALKLKFIRQEEQKTITLQYNRSEAVQRTYAPQGLIGLLLNDLEDKRKHFVEVDLDDPFFRVLTVTVDAPIDFDRIGLRSAQVAIDYGNPQNATDHKHRDFVFEPGDVSEQKFEVFMNSTFDTAYNYGVQYHFDPSSEWEGRSFSYEIPARLTEDRTLQINPFEHLGFLDVRVFPNRIDWGVVDSIDTILSYQSPTAWNKSKIITLTATSQAQFWKLRLDDPNARSYSYQFVYHLKDGSTQKSNIETTEATAIAVNDPFEGALDIEFIPLYEPGSVRMVFIDIKYDDPANRYHREERLELSGTATAPVPLRISLKQRSHRTFQYRLTFVSNTQMRQGAFISTEETLIAVSEG
;
A
#
# COMPACT_ATOMS: atom_id res chain seq x y z
N MET A 1 -11.63 35.86 12.04
CA MET A 1 -12.44 36.03 10.81
C MET A 1 -12.47 37.50 10.43
N LEU A 2 -12.40 37.81 9.13
CA LEU A 2 -12.29 39.18 8.63
C LEU A 2 -13.58 40.01 8.81
N LEU A 3 -13.43 41.30 9.12
CA LEU A 3 -14.53 42.27 9.26
C LEU A 3 -14.78 43.05 7.96
N LEU A 4 -16.05 43.10 7.55
CA LEU A 4 -16.52 43.92 6.44
C LEU A 4 -17.00 45.29 6.94
N GLY A 5 -16.98 46.32 6.08
CA GLY A 5 -17.55 47.64 6.40
C GLY A 5 -16.49 48.67 6.83
N SER A 6 -16.79 49.49 7.84
CA SER A 6 -16.02 50.71 8.21
C SER A 6 -14.56 50.50 8.63
N LYS A 7 -14.13 49.26 8.88
CA LYS A 7 -12.72 48.88 9.14
C LYS A 7 -12.00 48.30 7.91
N THR A 8 -12.58 48.45 6.71
CA THR A 8 -11.93 48.07 5.44
C THR A 8 -10.99 49.18 4.99
N LEU A 9 -9.75 48.83 4.70
CA LEU A 9 -8.70 49.74 4.22
C LEU A 9 -8.31 49.39 2.78
N THR A 10 -7.76 50.35 2.04
CA THR A 10 -7.09 50.11 0.77
C THR A 10 -5.68 50.68 0.86
N ILE A 11 -4.66 49.81 0.76
CA ILE A 11 -3.25 50.19 0.92
C ILE A 11 -2.45 49.53 -0.21
N GLU A 12 -1.61 50.29 -0.91
CA GLU A 12 -0.87 49.81 -2.11
C GLU A 12 -1.79 49.20 -3.20
N ASN A 13 -3.02 49.71 -3.35
CA ASN A 13 -4.07 49.17 -4.22
C ASN A 13 -4.56 47.75 -3.81
N THR A 14 -4.25 47.30 -2.59
CA THR A 14 -4.73 46.03 -2.02
C THR A 14 -5.80 46.32 -0.97
N THR A 15 -6.94 45.61 -1.07
CA THR A 15 -8.02 45.67 -0.07
C THR A 15 -7.62 44.88 1.17
N ILE A 16 -7.79 45.49 2.34
CA ILE A 16 -7.39 44.93 3.64
C ILE A 16 -8.57 45.03 4.62
N PHE A 17 -8.78 44.00 5.40
CA PHE A 17 -9.78 43.91 6.46
C PHE A 17 -9.10 43.68 7.82
N ALA A 18 -9.61 44.27 8.90
CA ALA A 18 -9.22 43.88 10.24
C ALA A 18 -9.83 42.51 10.62
N ASP A 19 -9.22 41.78 11.55
CA ASP A 19 -9.88 40.63 12.19
C ASP A 19 -10.93 41.08 13.22
N HIS A 20 -11.92 40.22 13.46
CA HIS A 20 -12.97 40.43 14.46
C HIS A 20 -12.51 40.33 15.93
N ALA A 21 -11.39 39.65 16.21
CA ALA A 21 -10.99 39.25 17.57
C ALA A 21 -9.54 39.60 17.90
N ASP A 22 -8.59 39.41 16.98
CA ASP A 22 -7.20 39.88 17.15
C ASP A 22 -7.03 41.29 16.54
N PRO A 23 -6.89 42.35 17.36
CA PRO A 23 -6.78 43.73 16.85
C PRO A 23 -5.48 43.99 16.07
N ASN A 24 -4.52 43.06 16.10
CA ASN A 24 -3.27 43.12 15.35
C ASN A 24 -3.29 42.25 14.08
N GLN A 25 -4.33 41.45 13.84
CA GLN A 25 -4.44 40.61 12.65
C GLN A 25 -5.21 41.32 11.53
N PHE A 26 -4.64 41.32 10.33
CA PHE A 26 -5.23 41.87 9.12
C PHE A 26 -5.28 40.82 8.00
N TRP A 27 -6.27 40.94 7.13
CA TRP A 27 -6.55 40.04 6.02
C TRP A 27 -6.53 40.80 4.70
N TYR A 28 -5.85 40.31 3.66
CA TYR A 28 -5.83 40.97 2.35
C TYR A 28 -6.46 40.13 1.24
N LEU A 29 -7.06 40.79 0.24
CA LEU A 29 -7.45 40.14 -1.01
C LEU A 29 -6.24 40.05 -1.95
N PRO A 30 -5.79 38.85 -2.34
CA PRO A 30 -4.52 38.68 -3.05
C PRO A 30 -4.60 39.10 -4.52
N ARG A 31 -3.57 39.82 -4.98
CA ARG A 31 -3.39 40.38 -6.33
C ARG A 31 -1.93 40.80 -6.55
N PRO A 32 -1.47 40.93 -7.81
CA PRO A 32 -2.14 40.52 -9.06
C PRO A 32 -2.01 39.01 -9.32
N VAL A 33 -2.68 38.52 -10.37
CA VAL A 33 -2.34 37.22 -10.98
C VAL A 33 -0.93 37.31 -11.57
N LYS A 34 -0.04 36.39 -11.20
CA LYS A 34 1.34 36.32 -11.71
C LYS A 34 1.74 34.86 -11.97
N PHE A 35 2.83 34.62 -12.71
CA PHE A 35 3.38 33.28 -12.82
C PHE A 35 3.90 32.77 -11.47
N ALA A 36 3.50 31.56 -11.10
CA ALA A 36 4.11 30.82 -10.01
C ALA A 36 5.61 30.63 -10.28
N ARG A 37 6.42 30.49 -9.23
CA ARG A 37 7.88 30.34 -9.33
C ARG A 37 8.32 28.97 -8.82
N ARG A 38 9.01 28.20 -9.67
CA ARG A 38 9.51 26.86 -9.37
C ARG A 38 10.99 26.89 -8.98
N GLY A 39 11.38 25.89 -8.19
CA GLY A 39 12.78 25.58 -7.87
C GLY A 39 13.49 26.60 -6.98
N ALA A 40 14.73 26.29 -6.64
CA ALA A 40 15.62 27.18 -5.89
C ALA A 40 16.01 28.44 -6.70
N ASP A 41 15.91 28.37 -8.03
CA ASP A 41 16.26 29.45 -8.97
C ASP A 41 15.08 30.38 -9.32
N LYS A 42 13.89 30.14 -8.76
CA LYS A 42 12.70 31.00 -8.86
C LYS A 42 12.27 31.32 -10.31
N ARG A 43 12.51 30.41 -11.25
CA ARG A 43 12.04 30.56 -12.64
C ARG A 43 10.53 30.54 -12.70
N ALA A 44 9.95 31.27 -13.65
CA ALA A 44 8.52 31.25 -13.90
C ALA A 44 8.07 29.88 -14.39
N SER A 45 6.95 29.39 -13.84
CA SER A 45 6.23 28.21 -14.28
C SER A 45 5.55 28.46 -15.63
N PHE A 46 6.34 28.50 -16.70
CA PHE A 46 5.88 28.70 -18.07
C PHE A 46 6.79 27.92 -19.02
N THR A 47 6.19 27.14 -19.93
CA THR A 47 6.90 26.37 -20.97
C THR A 47 6.05 26.34 -22.23
N PHE A 48 6.63 26.78 -23.35
CA PHE A 48 6.03 26.67 -24.67
C PHE A 48 6.86 25.68 -25.51
N ILE A 49 6.22 24.60 -25.95
CA ILE A 49 6.83 23.58 -26.81
C ILE A 49 6.19 23.66 -28.19
N LYS A 50 7.00 23.79 -29.23
CA LYS A 50 6.59 23.73 -30.64
C LYS A 50 7.24 22.50 -31.26
N TYR A 51 6.48 21.69 -32.00
CA TYR A 51 7.04 20.53 -32.69
C TYR A 51 6.75 20.57 -34.18
N LYS A 52 7.73 20.12 -34.96
CA LYS A 52 7.60 19.92 -36.41
C LYS A 52 7.26 18.45 -36.69
N PRO A 53 6.38 18.17 -37.65
CA PRO A 53 6.09 16.80 -38.07
C PRO A 53 7.26 16.27 -38.91
N ALA A 54 7.45 14.96 -38.85
CA ALA A 54 8.37 14.25 -39.75
C ALA A 54 8.07 14.54 -41.22
N ALA A 55 9.05 15.04 -41.98
CA ALA A 55 8.90 15.48 -43.37
C ALA A 55 8.45 14.37 -44.35
N VAL A 56 8.56 13.10 -43.95
CA VAL A 56 8.19 11.92 -44.75
C VAL A 56 6.69 11.61 -44.67
N ALA A 57 5.99 12.07 -43.62
CA ALA A 57 4.56 11.78 -43.42
C ALA A 57 3.69 12.77 -44.21
N GLY A 58 3.35 12.41 -45.45
CA GLY A 58 2.54 13.22 -46.37
C GLY A 58 1.15 13.56 -45.83
N GLY A 59 1.04 14.68 -45.10
CA GLY A 59 -0.18 15.18 -44.48
C GLY A 59 -0.10 15.41 -42.96
N ALA A 60 1.00 15.04 -42.30
CA ALA A 60 1.19 15.33 -40.88
C ALA A 60 1.34 16.84 -40.65
N LYS A 61 0.53 17.39 -39.76
CA LYS A 61 0.63 18.79 -39.30
C LYS A 61 1.47 18.88 -38.03
N GLY A 62 2.20 19.99 -37.89
CA GLY A 62 2.87 20.32 -36.63
C GLY A 62 1.90 20.80 -35.56
N GLY A 63 2.44 21.25 -34.43
CA GLY A 63 1.61 21.80 -33.36
C GLY A 63 2.44 22.35 -32.21
N GLY A 64 1.76 22.58 -31.09
CA GLY A 64 2.44 22.98 -29.87
C GLY A 64 1.67 22.69 -28.60
N PHE A 65 2.39 22.77 -27.49
CA PHE A 65 1.86 22.70 -26.14
C PHE A 65 2.31 23.93 -25.37
N LEU A 66 1.37 24.63 -24.74
CA LEU A 66 1.69 25.71 -23.79
C LEU A 66 1.30 25.27 -22.39
N MET A 67 2.27 25.12 -21.49
CA MET A 67 2.04 24.79 -20.08
C MET A 67 2.43 25.99 -19.21
N PHE A 68 1.56 26.40 -18.28
CA PHE A 68 1.90 27.44 -17.32
C PHE A 68 1.12 27.29 -16.01
N GLU A 69 1.60 27.96 -14.97
CA GLU A 69 0.98 27.99 -13.66
C GLU A 69 1.02 29.42 -13.13
N VAL A 70 -0.13 29.88 -12.63
CA VAL A 70 -0.28 31.19 -12.02
C VAL A 70 -0.63 31.07 -10.54
N ASP A 71 -0.29 32.10 -9.77
CA ASP A 71 -0.71 32.26 -8.38
C ASP A 71 -1.25 33.66 -8.10
N LEU A 72 -1.91 33.78 -6.95
CA LEU A 72 -2.35 35.02 -6.32
C LEU A 72 -1.53 35.24 -5.04
N GLN A 73 -0.28 35.67 -5.17
CA GLN A 73 0.53 36.09 -4.03
C GLN A 73 0.93 37.57 -4.13
N LEU A 74 0.82 38.30 -3.03
CA LEU A 74 1.35 39.65 -2.91
C LEU A 74 2.87 39.68 -3.15
N ASP A 75 3.39 40.79 -3.67
CA ASP A 75 4.83 41.02 -3.77
C ASP A 75 5.42 41.31 -2.37
N PRO A 76 6.53 40.66 -1.94
CA PRO A 76 7.09 40.84 -0.60
C PRO A 76 7.49 42.28 -0.25
N LYS A 77 7.93 43.10 -1.21
CA LYS A 77 8.23 44.51 -0.96
C LYS A 77 6.94 45.31 -0.69
N THR A 78 5.85 44.93 -1.37
CA THR A 78 4.52 45.52 -1.21
C THR A 78 3.91 45.10 0.12
N GLU A 79 4.05 43.84 0.52
CA GLU A 79 3.70 43.34 1.86
C GLU A 79 4.37 44.15 2.98
N GLN A 80 5.69 44.38 2.87
CA GLN A 80 6.44 45.20 3.82
C GLN A 80 5.93 46.66 3.88
N ARG A 81 5.58 47.27 2.73
CA ARG A 81 4.99 48.63 2.70
C ARG A 81 3.59 48.68 3.32
N ILE A 82 2.79 47.62 3.16
CA ILE A 82 1.48 47.50 3.82
C ILE A 82 1.66 47.37 5.33
N LEU A 83 2.48 46.43 5.80
CA LEU A 83 2.77 46.22 7.23
C LEU A 83 3.29 47.50 7.90
N SER A 84 4.16 48.25 7.22
CA SER A 84 4.68 49.53 7.72
C SER A 84 3.57 50.57 7.94
N LYS A 85 2.56 50.62 7.07
CA LYS A 85 1.41 51.54 7.23
C LYS A 85 0.39 51.03 8.24
N LEU A 86 0.19 49.71 8.35
CA LEU A 86 -0.65 49.11 9.39
C LEU A 86 -0.09 49.32 10.80
N GLY A 87 1.24 49.44 10.96
CA GLY A 87 1.88 49.76 12.24
C GLY A 87 1.52 51.14 12.82
N ALA A 88 0.89 52.03 12.04
CA ALA A 88 0.34 53.29 12.54
C ALA A 88 -1.11 53.18 13.05
N ILE A 89 -1.74 51.99 12.93
CA ILE A 89 -3.15 51.74 13.23
C ILE A 89 -3.32 50.58 14.24
N ALA A 90 -2.45 49.57 14.16
CA ALA A 90 -2.45 48.42 15.05
C ALA A 90 -1.94 48.79 16.46
N PRO A 91 -2.56 48.27 17.55
CA PRO A 91 -2.08 48.50 18.92
C PRO A 91 -0.69 47.94 19.22
N ASP A 92 -0.28 46.87 18.52
CA ASP A 92 1.03 46.22 18.59
C ASP A 92 1.44 45.78 17.15
N ARG A 93 2.50 44.99 17.01
CA ARG A 93 3.04 44.54 15.72
C ARG A 93 1.96 43.89 14.83
N PRO A 94 1.63 44.48 13.67
CA PRO A 94 0.59 43.94 12.80
C PRO A 94 1.03 42.61 12.15
N LYS A 95 0.08 41.69 12.01
CA LYS A 95 0.16 40.46 11.22
C LYS A 95 -0.69 40.63 9.97
N LEU A 96 -0.25 40.10 8.84
CA LEU A 96 -0.96 40.20 7.57
C LEU A 96 -1.05 38.81 6.93
N SER A 97 -2.27 38.37 6.60
CA SER A 97 -2.55 37.06 6.01
C SER A 97 -3.45 37.20 4.78
N ALA A 98 -3.33 36.31 3.81
CA ALA A 98 -4.29 36.26 2.70
C ALA A 98 -5.69 35.88 3.24
N ALA A 99 -6.75 36.48 2.70
CA ALA A 99 -8.11 36.06 3.01
C ALA A 99 -8.32 34.60 2.56
N MET A 100 -8.97 33.81 3.41
CA MET A 100 -9.38 32.44 3.06
C MET A 100 -10.62 32.49 2.16
N PHE A 101 -10.68 31.59 1.20
CA PHE A 101 -11.79 31.46 0.25
C PHE A 101 -12.56 30.17 0.52
N ASP A 102 -13.89 30.26 0.55
CA ASP A 102 -14.79 29.12 0.81
C ASP A 102 -15.00 28.29 -0.46
N GLU A 103 -15.00 28.95 -1.62
CA GLU A 103 -15.21 28.36 -2.94
C GLU A 103 -14.40 29.13 -3.99
N GLY A 104 -14.10 28.49 -5.12
CA GLY A 104 -13.53 29.18 -6.26
C GLY A 104 -13.58 28.40 -7.56
N THR A 105 -13.66 29.11 -8.68
CA THR A 105 -13.41 28.56 -10.02
C THR A 105 -12.34 29.37 -10.73
N VAL A 106 -11.67 28.73 -11.69
CA VAL A 106 -10.63 29.37 -12.51
C VAL A 106 -10.76 28.93 -13.97
N GLN A 107 -10.61 29.89 -14.88
CA GLN A 107 -10.71 29.69 -16.33
C GLN A 107 -9.50 30.29 -17.04
N CYS A 108 -9.11 29.68 -18.15
CA CYS A 108 -8.17 30.24 -19.11
C CYS A 108 -8.95 30.78 -20.32
N ILE A 109 -8.51 31.91 -20.86
CA ILE A 109 -8.87 32.39 -22.20
C ILE A 109 -7.61 32.39 -23.06
N ALA A 110 -7.68 31.80 -24.25
CA ALA A 110 -6.56 31.69 -25.17
C ALA A 110 -7.06 31.72 -26.62
N LEU A 111 -6.76 32.79 -27.35
CA LEU A 111 -7.18 33.02 -28.73
C LEU A 111 -8.68 32.74 -28.98
N ASN A 112 -9.02 31.60 -29.60
CA ASN A 112 -10.38 31.21 -29.98
C ASN A 112 -11.15 30.43 -28.89
N LEU A 113 -10.53 30.12 -27.74
CA LEU A 113 -11.12 29.24 -26.73
C LEU A 113 -11.07 29.87 -25.32
N GLN A 114 -12.18 29.78 -24.59
CA GLN A 114 -12.26 30.12 -23.17
C GLN A 114 -12.92 28.98 -22.40
N GLY A 115 -12.34 28.63 -21.24
CA GLY A 115 -12.95 27.71 -20.29
C GLY A 115 -11.97 27.22 -19.22
N SER A 116 -12.45 26.34 -18.35
CA SER A 116 -11.62 25.64 -17.37
C SER A 116 -10.86 24.47 -17.99
N GLY A 117 -10.01 23.79 -17.22
CA GLY A 117 -9.45 22.50 -17.61
C GLY A 117 -10.54 21.50 -18.09
N GLY A 118 -10.25 20.80 -19.19
CA GLY A 118 -11.18 19.91 -19.89
C GLY A 118 -11.91 20.55 -21.08
N THR A 119 -11.85 21.87 -21.24
CA THR A 119 -12.54 22.57 -22.35
C THR A 119 -11.90 22.21 -23.70
N THR A 120 -12.72 21.81 -24.67
CA THR A 120 -12.29 21.48 -26.05
C THR A 120 -13.00 22.40 -27.04
N ALA A 121 -12.31 22.86 -28.08
CA ALA A 121 -12.89 23.68 -29.13
C ALA A 121 -13.88 22.89 -30.00
N SER A 122 -15.02 23.50 -30.35
CA SER A 122 -15.92 22.98 -31.37
C SER A 122 -15.23 22.87 -32.73
N ALA A 123 -15.62 21.91 -33.56
CA ALA A 123 -15.03 21.72 -34.90
C ALA A 123 -15.11 23.01 -35.74
N SER A 124 -14.00 23.38 -36.38
CA SER A 124 -13.92 24.59 -37.21
C SER A 124 -14.69 24.41 -38.52
N GLN A 125 -15.21 25.52 -39.07
CA GLN A 125 -15.90 25.48 -40.37
C GLN A 125 -14.91 25.23 -41.52
N PRO A 126 -15.35 24.66 -42.67
CA PRO A 126 -14.49 24.48 -43.84
C PRO A 126 -13.78 25.78 -44.24
N GLY A 127 -12.44 25.73 -44.36
CA GLY A 127 -11.61 26.90 -44.63
C GLY A 127 -11.16 27.69 -43.39
N THR A 128 -11.51 27.25 -42.18
CA THR A 128 -11.08 27.86 -40.89
C THR A 128 -10.39 26.83 -40.00
N PHE A 129 -9.59 27.30 -39.03
CA PHE A 129 -8.85 26.46 -38.08
C PHE A 129 -9.13 26.91 -36.64
N ASN A 130 -8.99 25.99 -35.69
CA ASN A 130 -8.90 26.31 -34.27
C ASN A 130 -7.43 26.52 -33.90
N ALA A 131 -7.07 27.67 -33.32
CA ALA A 131 -5.70 27.92 -32.88
C ALA A 131 -5.38 27.14 -31.58
N VAL A 132 -6.30 27.19 -30.64
CA VAL A 132 -6.32 26.37 -29.42
C VAL A 132 -7.38 25.30 -29.60
N GLU A 133 -6.98 24.04 -29.43
CA GLU A 133 -7.84 22.86 -29.56
C GLU A 133 -8.40 22.43 -28.21
N LYS A 134 -7.58 22.48 -27.15
CA LYS A 134 -7.96 22.07 -25.78
C LYS A 134 -7.30 22.96 -24.73
N ILE A 135 -8.04 23.23 -23.65
CA ILE A 135 -7.55 23.71 -22.36
C ILE A 135 -7.59 22.53 -21.37
N LEU A 136 -6.45 22.23 -20.77
CA LEU A 136 -6.22 21.21 -19.75
C LEU A 136 -5.83 21.89 -18.43
N GLY A 137 -5.89 21.15 -17.32
CA GLY A 137 -5.45 21.64 -16.00
C GLY A 137 -6.60 22.01 -15.06
N ALA A 138 -6.47 23.13 -14.36
CA ALA A 138 -7.31 23.49 -13.23
C ALA A 138 -8.75 23.88 -13.62
N THR A 139 -9.71 23.48 -12.78
CA THR A 139 -11.11 23.94 -12.76
C THR A 139 -11.41 24.74 -11.50
N ILE A 140 -10.82 24.31 -10.39
CA ILE A 140 -10.79 24.94 -9.07
C ILE A 140 -9.29 25.24 -8.79
N PRO A 141 -8.93 26.45 -8.33
CA PRO A 141 -7.56 26.75 -7.89
C PRO A 141 -7.25 26.04 -6.56
N SER A 142 -6.02 26.09 -6.05
CA SER A 142 -5.66 25.35 -4.84
C SER A 142 -6.40 25.75 -3.55
N LEU A 143 -7.08 26.91 -3.51
CA LEU A 143 -7.80 27.51 -2.37
C LEU A 143 -6.96 27.66 -1.07
N ASP A 144 -5.65 27.43 -1.15
CA ASP A 144 -4.68 27.81 -0.13
C ASP A 144 -4.36 29.33 -0.16
N ALA A 145 -3.39 29.77 0.63
CA ALA A 145 -2.97 31.18 0.71
C ALA A 145 -2.43 31.77 -0.63
N THR A 146 -2.11 30.91 -1.61
CA THR A 146 -1.54 31.26 -2.92
C THR A 146 -2.56 31.13 -4.06
N ASN A 147 -3.62 30.33 -3.90
CA ASN A 147 -4.64 30.07 -4.93
C ASN A 147 -4.04 29.71 -6.30
N SER A 148 -3.02 28.85 -6.31
CA SER A 148 -2.34 28.40 -7.52
C SER A 148 -3.29 27.72 -8.52
N ALA A 149 -3.06 27.92 -9.81
CA ALA A 149 -3.79 27.28 -10.90
C ALA A 149 -2.85 26.96 -12.08
N THR A 150 -2.77 25.67 -12.44
CA THR A 150 -2.00 25.20 -13.60
C THR A 150 -2.91 25.01 -14.81
N PHE A 151 -2.45 25.45 -15.98
CA PHE A 151 -3.12 25.27 -17.27
C PHE A 151 -2.17 24.67 -18.30
N GLY A 152 -2.74 23.87 -19.21
CA GLY A 152 -2.09 23.36 -20.41
C GLY A 152 -2.95 23.65 -21.64
N LEU A 153 -2.36 24.08 -22.74
CA LEU A 153 -3.06 24.25 -24.02
C LEU A 153 -2.51 23.27 -25.04
N THR A 154 -3.41 22.60 -25.78
CA THR A 154 -3.07 21.92 -27.04
C THR A 154 -3.33 22.87 -28.19
N LEU A 155 -2.33 23.04 -29.06
CA LEU A 155 -2.31 24.03 -30.13
C LEU A 155 -2.13 23.35 -31.48
N SER A 156 -2.90 23.79 -32.48
CA SER A 156 -2.65 23.46 -33.87
C SER A 156 -1.34 24.08 -34.37
N GLN A 157 -0.85 23.65 -35.54
CA GLN A 157 0.33 24.24 -36.17
C GLN A 157 0.22 25.76 -36.30
N GLU A 158 -0.93 26.23 -36.79
CA GLU A 158 -1.24 27.63 -36.98
C GLU A 158 -1.34 28.36 -35.63
N GLY A 159 -1.96 27.74 -34.62
CA GLY A 159 -2.07 28.32 -33.28
C GLY A 159 -0.75 28.44 -32.52
N ALA A 160 0.15 27.46 -32.67
CA ALA A 160 1.51 27.53 -32.13
C ALA A 160 2.30 28.69 -32.73
N ILE A 161 2.26 28.86 -34.07
CA ILE A 161 2.92 29.97 -34.76
C ILE A 161 2.34 31.32 -34.32
N ILE A 162 1.01 31.43 -34.17
CA ILE A 162 0.35 32.65 -33.72
C ILE A 162 0.76 33.01 -32.28
N LEU A 163 0.76 32.06 -31.34
CA LEU A 163 1.17 32.31 -29.96
C LEU A 163 2.67 32.68 -29.86
N GLU A 164 3.53 32.00 -30.61
CA GLU A 164 4.96 32.33 -30.68
C GLU A 164 5.18 33.79 -31.13
N LYS A 165 4.59 34.19 -32.27
CA LYS A 165 4.70 35.57 -32.78
C LYS A 165 4.05 36.59 -31.84
N ALA A 166 2.93 36.24 -31.21
CA ALA A 166 2.25 37.11 -30.25
C ALA A 166 3.12 37.38 -29.01
N PHE A 167 3.79 36.36 -28.46
CA PHE A 167 4.68 36.50 -27.30
C PHE A 167 6.02 37.20 -27.63
N GLU A 168 6.56 36.98 -28.84
CA GLU A 168 7.71 37.75 -29.35
C GLU A 168 7.39 39.25 -29.43
N GLN A 169 6.21 39.61 -29.94
CA GLN A 169 5.75 40.99 -30.10
C GLN A 169 5.18 41.61 -28.80
N GLY A 170 5.19 40.88 -27.69
CA GLY A 170 4.73 41.37 -26.39
C GLY A 170 3.21 41.57 -26.27
N THR A 171 2.41 40.94 -27.15
CA THR A 171 0.95 41.01 -27.11
C THR A 171 0.37 40.00 -26.10
N THR A 172 -0.94 40.09 -25.81
CA THR A 172 -1.60 39.35 -24.73
C THR A 172 -2.65 38.34 -25.24
N PRO A 173 -2.26 37.24 -25.91
CA PRO A 173 -3.19 36.28 -26.50
C PRO A 173 -3.81 35.28 -25.51
N VAL A 174 -3.29 35.23 -24.27
CA VAL A 174 -3.71 34.30 -23.21
C VAL A 174 -3.93 35.06 -21.91
N GLY A 175 -4.96 34.68 -21.14
CA GLY A 175 -5.28 35.21 -19.82
C GLY A 175 -5.92 34.19 -18.89
N VAL A 176 -5.94 34.50 -17.59
CA VAL A 176 -6.58 33.69 -16.54
C VAL A 176 -7.59 34.54 -15.79
N LEU A 177 -8.75 33.96 -15.52
CA LEU A 177 -9.85 34.56 -14.79
C LEU A 177 -10.19 33.69 -13.59
N TYR A 178 -10.12 34.27 -12.40
CA TYR A 178 -10.59 33.64 -11.16
C TYR A 178 -12.00 34.13 -10.83
N ASN A 179 -12.75 33.31 -10.12
CA ASN A 179 -14.01 33.68 -9.47
C ASN A 179 -14.06 32.98 -8.09
N LEU A 180 -13.58 33.69 -7.07
CA LEU A 180 -13.45 33.20 -5.69
C LEU A 180 -14.58 33.75 -4.82
N LYS A 181 -14.93 33.03 -3.76
CA LYS A 181 -15.86 33.49 -2.72
C LYS A 181 -15.20 33.45 -1.36
N TYR A 182 -15.37 34.51 -0.56
CA TYR A 182 -14.86 34.59 0.81
C TYR A 182 -15.95 35.06 1.76
N THR A 183 -15.94 34.55 2.99
CA THR A 183 -16.92 34.93 4.01
C THR A 183 -16.33 35.91 5.04
N GLY A 184 -17.07 36.99 5.30
CA GLY A 184 -16.68 38.04 6.25
C GLY A 184 -17.80 38.40 7.22
N LEU A 185 -17.43 38.83 8.43
CA LEU A 185 -18.37 39.28 9.46
C LEU A 185 -18.80 40.71 9.17
N ARG A 186 -20.11 40.96 9.10
CA ARG A 186 -20.65 42.32 9.20
C ARG A 186 -20.44 42.87 10.63
N PRO A 187 -20.26 44.19 10.80
CA PRO A 187 -20.11 44.78 12.13
C PRO A 187 -21.31 44.45 13.00
N ALA A 188 -21.06 44.10 14.26
CA ALA A 188 -22.12 43.70 15.19
C ALA A 188 -23.14 44.83 15.35
N LEU A 189 -24.42 44.49 15.19
CA LEU A 189 -25.52 45.29 15.68
C LEU A 189 -25.52 45.14 17.21
N GLU A 190 -25.07 46.19 17.89
CA GLU A 190 -25.06 46.28 19.36
C GLU A 190 -26.01 47.40 19.77
N VAL A 191 -27.13 47.01 20.39
CA VAL A 191 -28.17 47.96 20.81
C VAL A 191 -28.64 47.64 22.22
N LYS A 192 -28.70 48.68 23.04
CA LYS A 192 -29.24 48.63 24.40
C LYS A 192 -30.56 49.39 24.46
N ILE A 193 -31.63 48.69 24.81
CA ILE A 193 -32.98 49.24 24.94
C ILE A 193 -33.35 49.26 26.42
N THR A 194 -33.63 50.43 26.98
CA THR A 194 -34.08 50.61 28.36
C THR A 194 -35.52 51.13 28.38
N ALA A 195 -36.46 50.34 28.89
CA ALA A 195 -37.88 50.67 28.91
C ALA A 195 -38.44 50.77 30.34
N ASN A 196 -39.15 51.87 30.64
CA ASN A 196 -39.89 52.05 31.89
C ASN A 196 -41.31 51.48 31.73
N LEU A 197 -41.54 50.26 32.24
CA LEU A 197 -42.78 49.53 32.00
C LEU A 197 -44.01 50.25 32.53
N LYS A 198 -43.91 50.96 33.67
CA LYS A 198 -45.03 51.74 34.22
C LYS A 198 -45.46 52.87 33.27
N ARG A 199 -44.52 53.55 32.61
CA ARG A 199 -44.84 54.60 31.63
C ARG A 199 -45.42 54.03 30.34
N VAL A 200 -44.81 52.96 29.81
CA VAL A 200 -45.31 52.25 28.61
C VAL A 200 -46.72 51.70 28.84
N TYR A 201 -46.93 51.03 29.98
CA TYR A 201 -48.25 50.52 30.39
C TYR A 201 -49.27 51.66 30.54
N ASN A 202 -48.94 52.74 31.26
CA ASN A 202 -49.86 53.87 31.45
C ASN A 202 -50.27 54.53 30.13
N HIS A 203 -49.34 54.67 29.18
CA HIS A 203 -49.61 55.26 27.86
C HIS A 203 -50.63 54.44 27.06
N PHE A 204 -50.51 53.11 27.04
CA PHE A 204 -51.43 52.24 26.29
C PHE A 204 -52.69 51.81 27.07
N SER A 205 -52.66 51.82 28.40
CA SER A 205 -53.86 51.57 29.24
C SER A 205 -54.79 52.78 29.33
N ALA A 206 -54.28 54.00 29.18
CA ALA A 206 -55.11 55.21 29.07
C ALA A 206 -56.06 55.19 27.86
N SER A 207 -55.78 54.39 26.82
CA SER A 207 -56.67 54.18 25.67
C SER A 207 -57.77 53.12 25.85
N LEU A 208 -57.85 52.43 27.00
CA LEU A 208 -58.80 51.31 27.21
C LEU A 208 -60.15 51.70 27.85
N THR A 209 -60.43 52.99 28.06
CA THR A 209 -61.71 53.46 28.63
C THR A 209 -62.71 53.99 27.58
N GLY A 210 -62.50 53.68 26.30
CA GLY A 210 -63.39 54.05 25.18
C GLY A 210 -63.55 52.92 24.16
N GLN A 211 -64.68 52.88 23.45
CA GLN A 211 -65.10 51.74 22.62
C GLN A 211 -64.26 51.51 21.34
N TYR A 212 -64.27 50.27 20.87
CA TYR A 212 -63.57 49.72 19.70
C TYR A 212 -63.70 50.56 18.40
N TYR A 213 -62.56 50.98 17.80
CA TYR A 213 -62.09 50.60 16.45
C TYR A 213 -60.82 51.40 15.99
N PHE A 214 -59.61 51.06 16.46
CA PHE A 214 -58.34 51.56 15.84
C PHE A 214 -57.13 50.63 16.05
N PHE A 215 -57.34 49.31 16.08
CA PHE A 215 -56.29 48.30 16.29
C PHE A 215 -55.42 48.05 15.03
N LYS A 216 -54.56 49.03 14.69
CA LYS A 216 -53.19 48.84 14.16
C LYS A 216 -52.47 50.17 13.88
N LEU A 217 -53.19 51.22 13.46
CA LEU A 217 -52.57 52.50 13.03
C LEU A 217 -52.10 53.41 14.18
N GLY A 218 -52.60 53.24 15.41
CA GLY A 218 -52.23 54.10 16.54
C GLY A 218 -51.04 53.61 17.38
N ILE A 219 -50.62 52.34 17.22
CA ILE A 219 -49.65 51.70 18.11
C ILE A 219 -48.22 52.17 17.78
N GLU A 220 -47.87 52.27 16.51
CA GLU A 220 -46.54 52.70 16.04
C GLU A 220 -46.21 54.13 16.49
N ALA A 221 -47.14 55.08 16.28
CA ALA A 221 -47.01 56.46 16.74
C ALA A 221 -46.93 56.57 18.28
N GLY A 222 -47.62 55.68 19.02
CA GLY A 222 -47.51 55.59 20.48
C GLY A 222 -46.10 55.17 20.93
N PHE A 223 -45.49 54.20 20.25
CA PHE A 223 -44.11 53.78 20.53
C PHE A 223 -43.08 54.86 20.17
N GLU A 224 -43.23 55.55 19.04
CA GLU A 224 -42.37 56.69 18.67
C GLU A 224 -42.48 57.82 19.70
N LYS A 225 -43.70 58.13 20.17
CA LYS A 225 -43.93 59.09 21.25
C LYS A 225 -43.33 58.65 22.58
N LEU A 226 -43.39 57.36 22.93
CA LEU A 226 -42.73 56.81 24.13
C LEU A 226 -41.20 56.87 24.04
N VAL A 227 -40.61 56.84 22.85
CA VAL A 227 -39.18 57.11 22.65
C VAL A 227 -38.88 58.60 22.86
N GLN A 228 -39.66 59.50 22.26
CA GLN A 228 -39.52 60.96 22.43
C GLN A 228 -39.69 61.42 23.90
N GLU A 229 -40.64 60.83 24.63
CA GLU A 229 -40.90 61.10 26.06
C GLU A 229 -39.87 60.42 27.00
N GLY A 230 -38.88 59.71 26.45
CA GLY A 230 -37.81 59.03 27.20
C GLY A 230 -38.31 57.86 28.06
N ALA A 231 -39.50 57.33 27.78
CA ALA A 231 -40.03 56.12 28.42
C ALA A 231 -39.42 54.84 27.85
N ILE A 232 -38.96 54.88 26.59
CA ILE A 232 -38.12 53.88 25.95
C ILE A 232 -36.86 54.60 25.44
N LYS A 233 -35.68 54.20 25.92
CA LYS A 233 -34.40 54.75 25.46
C LYS A 233 -33.67 53.69 24.64
N ILE A 234 -33.29 54.02 23.42
CA ILE A 234 -32.50 53.16 22.54
C ILE A 234 -31.09 53.76 22.44
N GLU A 235 -30.07 52.98 22.77
CA GLU A 235 -28.66 53.33 22.70
C GLU A 235 -27.99 52.39 21.69
N VAL A 236 -27.66 52.87 20.49
CA VAL A 236 -26.83 52.15 19.52
C VAL A 236 -25.37 52.53 19.78
N THR A 237 -24.57 51.57 20.23
CA THR A 237 -23.16 51.80 20.62
C THR A 237 -22.20 51.69 19.44
N ASN A 238 -22.56 50.93 18.39
CA ASN A 238 -21.69 50.64 17.24
C ASN A 238 -22.35 51.04 15.91
N PHE A 239 -22.04 52.24 15.44
CA PHE A 239 -22.51 52.79 14.16
C PHE A 239 -21.36 53.47 13.39
N SER A 240 -21.47 53.46 12.06
CA SER A 240 -20.46 53.92 11.11
C SER A 240 -20.78 55.28 10.48
N SER A 241 -22.05 55.69 10.49
CA SER A 241 -22.54 56.99 10.02
C SER A 241 -23.83 57.36 10.76
N ALA A 242 -24.32 58.59 10.58
CA ALA A 242 -25.60 59.02 11.13
C ALA A 242 -26.79 58.21 10.55
N ASP A 243 -26.72 57.86 9.26
CA ASP A 243 -27.76 57.08 8.59
C ASP A 243 -27.77 55.62 9.05
N ASP A 244 -26.59 54.98 9.16
CA ASP A 244 -26.43 53.63 9.75
C ASP A 244 -26.93 53.60 11.21
N ARG A 245 -26.73 54.68 11.96
CA ARG A 245 -27.30 54.81 13.31
C ARG A 245 -28.83 54.87 13.27
N ALA A 246 -29.42 55.70 12.43
CA ALA A 246 -30.87 55.86 12.34
C ALA A 246 -31.57 54.58 11.85
N GLU A 247 -30.98 53.85 10.90
CA GLU A 247 -31.46 52.56 10.43
C GLU A 247 -31.44 51.50 11.55
N LYS A 248 -30.37 51.47 12.36
CA LYS A 248 -30.24 50.58 13.52
C LYS A 248 -31.17 50.94 14.68
N GLU A 249 -31.35 52.23 14.97
CA GLU A 249 -32.32 52.71 15.98
C GLU A 249 -33.76 52.33 15.57
N LYS A 250 -34.10 52.47 14.28
CA LYS A 250 -35.39 52.01 13.73
C LYS A 250 -35.56 50.50 13.83
N TRP A 251 -34.58 49.71 13.37
CA TRP A 251 -34.64 48.25 13.48
C TRP A 251 -34.83 47.79 14.93
N ALA A 252 -34.14 48.41 15.88
CA ALA A 252 -34.23 48.07 17.30
C ALA A 252 -35.60 48.40 17.90
N LEU A 253 -36.19 49.53 17.50
CA LEU A 253 -37.55 49.90 17.87
C LEU A 253 -38.57 48.91 17.29
N ASP A 254 -38.42 48.50 16.04
CA ASP A 254 -39.33 47.55 15.38
C ASP A 254 -39.19 46.13 15.97
N PHE A 255 -37.96 45.67 16.24
CA PHE A 255 -37.71 44.43 16.97
C PHE A 255 -38.37 44.42 18.37
N PHE A 256 -38.30 45.55 19.09
CA PHE A 256 -38.93 45.71 20.40
C PHE A 256 -40.47 45.67 20.33
N LYS A 257 -41.06 46.31 19.31
CA LYS A 257 -42.51 46.24 19.03
C LYS A 257 -42.98 44.81 18.76
N GLU A 258 -42.27 44.08 17.89
CA GLU A 258 -42.73 42.80 17.35
C GLU A 258 -42.50 41.61 18.28
N ASN A 259 -41.32 41.50 18.89
CA ASN A 259 -40.88 40.26 19.55
C ASN A 259 -40.93 40.32 21.07
N LEU A 260 -40.71 41.49 21.68
CA LEU A 260 -40.61 41.60 23.14
C LEU A 260 -41.95 41.92 23.83
N LEU A 261 -42.85 42.59 23.12
CA LEU A 261 -44.10 43.08 23.72
C LEU A 261 -45.08 41.95 24.04
N LYS A 262 -45.11 40.91 23.20
CA LYS A 262 -46.09 39.82 23.28
C LYS A 262 -45.97 39.03 24.59
N ASP A 263 -44.75 38.81 25.04
CA ASP A 263 -44.42 37.98 26.20
C ASP A 263 -44.50 38.76 27.53
N TRP A 264 -44.61 40.09 27.49
CA TRP A 264 -44.57 40.97 28.68
C TRP A 264 -45.95 41.30 29.27
N PHE A 265 -47.05 40.90 28.62
CA PHE A 265 -48.43 41.18 29.07
C PHE A 265 -49.17 39.94 29.60
N GLU A 266 -48.50 38.80 29.80
CA GLU A 266 -49.11 37.62 30.44
C GLU A 266 -49.28 37.80 31.96
N PRO A 267 -50.48 37.56 32.53
CA PRO A 267 -50.73 37.75 33.96
C PRO A 267 -50.22 36.57 34.81
N THR A 268 -49.38 36.86 35.81
CA THR A 268 -48.70 35.84 36.63
C THR A 268 -49.51 35.28 37.80
N LEU A 269 -50.85 35.34 37.78
CA LEU A 269 -51.71 34.80 38.85
C LEU A 269 -53.03 34.21 38.31
N THR A 270 -53.28 32.94 38.62
CA THR A 270 -54.56 32.25 38.39
C THR A 270 -55.42 32.29 39.66
N PRO A 271 -56.62 32.89 39.65
CA PRO A 271 -57.46 32.92 40.85
C PRO A 271 -58.06 31.55 41.18
N GLY A 272 -57.76 31.01 42.37
CA GLY A 272 -58.54 29.92 42.97
C GLY A 272 -57.79 28.62 43.27
N GLN A 273 -56.80 28.65 44.16
CA GLN A 273 -56.39 27.47 44.95
C GLN A 273 -55.83 27.92 46.31
N LEU A 274 -56.48 27.50 47.41
CA LEU A 274 -56.11 27.83 48.79
C LEU A 274 -56.10 26.58 49.68
N ALA A 275 -54.96 26.38 50.33
CA ALA A 275 -54.75 25.85 51.70
C ALA A 275 -55.50 24.61 52.25
N GLY A 276 -54.72 23.63 52.73
CA GLY A 276 -55.06 22.73 53.85
C GLY A 276 -55.76 21.41 53.47
N THR A 277 -55.61 20.29 54.20
CA THR A 277 -54.97 20.03 55.52
C THR A 277 -54.62 18.51 55.66
N PRO A 278 -53.82 18.08 56.67
CA PRO A 278 -53.14 16.77 56.68
C PRO A 278 -53.83 15.65 57.49
N ASN A 279 -53.41 14.39 57.29
CA ASN A 279 -53.33 13.32 58.30
C ASN A 279 -52.50 12.10 57.81
N ASN A 280 -51.82 11.42 58.74
CA ASN A 280 -51.01 10.18 58.60
C ASN A 280 -51.74 9.04 59.41
N PRO A 281 -51.31 7.74 59.49
CA PRO A 281 -50.13 7.03 58.96
C PRO A 281 -50.52 5.66 58.27
N PRO A 282 -49.89 4.48 58.52
CA PRO A 282 -48.77 3.87 57.77
C PRO A 282 -49.07 2.48 57.13
N SER A 283 -48.00 1.80 56.67
CA SER A 283 -47.81 0.36 56.37
C SER A 283 -48.23 -0.22 54.99
N ASP A 284 -47.29 -1.03 54.48
CA ASP A 284 -47.26 -1.83 53.24
C ASP A 284 -48.14 -3.10 53.36
N PRO A 285 -48.52 -3.82 52.26
CA PRO A 285 -47.67 -4.96 51.87
C PRO A 285 -47.67 -5.45 50.38
N ALA A 286 -46.53 -6.07 50.02
CA ALA A 286 -46.35 -7.30 49.21
C ALA A 286 -46.32 -7.29 47.65
N THR A 287 -45.09 -7.17 47.15
CA THR A 287 -44.34 -7.89 46.08
C THR A 287 -44.60 -9.42 45.93
N PRO A 288 -43.99 -10.22 44.98
CA PRO A 288 -42.95 -9.99 43.93
C PRO A 288 -43.39 -10.58 42.53
N PRO A 289 -42.56 -10.99 41.51
CA PRO A 289 -41.10 -11.34 41.35
C PRO A 289 -40.26 -10.19 40.70
N SER A 290 -38.97 -9.93 40.93
CA SER A 290 -37.70 -10.70 41.07
C SER A 290 -36.79 -10.68 39.82
N GLU A 291 -35.79 -9.77 39.83
CA GLU A 291 -34.33 -9.94 39.65
C GLU A 291 -33.73 -11.16 38.87
N PRO A 292 -32.49 -11.07 38.29
CA PRO A 292 -31.27 -11.05 39.15
C PRO A 292 -29.98 -10.31 38.67
N ASN A 293 -29.19 -9.94 39.70
CA ASN A 293 -27.71 -10.00 39.83
C ASN A 293 -26.75 -8.94 39.25
N ASN A 294 -26.27 -8.12 40.19
CA ASN A 294 -24.87 -7.69 40.41
C ASN A 294 -24.25 -8.61 41.52
N PRO A 295 -23.09 -8.31 42.16
CA PRO A 295 -21.86 -7.64 41.73
C PRO A 295 -20.71 -8.70 41.69
N PRO A 296 -19.74 -8.92 42.65
CA PRO A 296 -19.13 -8.17 43.79
C PRO A 296 -17.69 -7.67 43.40
N SER A 297 -16.73 -7.23 44.24
CA SER A 297 -16.51 -7.23 45.71
C SER A 297 -15.68 -6.02 46.21
N GLU A 298 -15.85 -5.71 47.50
CA GLU A 298 -14.95 -4.95 48.41
C GLU A 298 -13.73 -5.84 48.88
N PRO A 299 -12.83 -5.56 49.88
CA PRO A 299 -13.02 -4.71 51.09
C PRO A 299 -11.80 -3.94 51.73
N ASN A 300 -12.14 -3.03 52.66
CA ASN A 300 -11.52 -2.67 53.97
C ASN A 300 -10.00 -2.69 54.27
N ASN A 301 -9.53 -1.67 55.02
CA ASN A 301 -9.13 -1.84 56.44
C ASN A 301 -9.05 -0.50 57.28
N PRO A 302 -9.00 -0.56 58.64
CA PRO A 302 -9.42 0.51 59.58
C PRO A 302 -8.28 1.31 60.29
N PRO A 303 -8.56 2.26 61.23
CA PRO A 303 -7.64 3.33 61.67
C PRO A 303 -7.09 3.23 63.11
N SER A 304 -6.32 4.25 63.57
CA SER A 304 -5.95 4.45 64.99
C SER A 304 -5.65 5.92 65.38
N GLU A 305 -6.67 6.58 65.94
CA GLU A 305 -6.73 7.56 67.06
C GLU A 305 -5.73 8.73 67.33
N PRO A 306 -6.15 9.77 68.11
CA PRO A 306 -5.60 11.14 68.07
C PRO A 306 -5.03 11.68 69.40
N ASN A 307 -4.49 12.91 69.41
CA ASN A 307 -4.74 13.90 70.49
C ASN A 307 -4.31 15.35 70.19
N ASN A 308 -5.04 16.29 70.79
CA ASN A 308 -4.81 17.76 70.89
C ASN A 308 -4.01 18.05 72.22
N PRO A 309 -3.72 19.29 72.73
CA PRO A 309 -3.96 20.65 72.21
C PRO A 309 -2.87 21.75 72.44
N SER A 310 -3.05 22.89 71.74
CA SER A 310 -2.88 24.31 72.16
C SER A 310 -1.69 24.90 72.98
N THR A 311 -1.15 26.01 72.43
CA THR A 311 -0.68 27.28 73.09
C THR A 311 0.62 27.31 73.95
N PRO A 312 1.23 28.49 74.21
CA PRO A 312 1.54 29.62 73.31
C PRO A 312 2.97 30.24 73.51
N GLY A 313 3.43 31.09 72.58
CA GLY A 313 4.27 32.26 72.95
C GLY A 313 5.61 32.48 72.24
N ALA A 314 5.88 33.77 72.00
CA ALA A 314 7.17 34.48 71.87
C ALA A 314 8.16 34.13 70.72
N GLU A 315 8.44 35.17 69.93
CA GLU A 315 9.72 35.44 69.23
C GLU A 315 10.93 35.44 70.20
N PRO A 316 12.20 35.23 69.75
CA PRO A 316 12.75 35.82 68.52
C PRO A 316 13.62 34.93 67.61
N SER A 317 13.95 35.50 66.44
CA SER A 317 14.97 35.08 65.44
C SER A 317 16.38 34.86 66.06
N PRO A 318 17.36 34.20 65.38
CA PRO A 318 17.52 34.16 63.92
C PRO A 318 18.11 32.88 63.27
N GLU A 319 18.43 33.05 61.98
CA GLU A 319 19.29 32.27 61.07
C GLU A 319 18.60 31.47 59.94
N THR A 320 19.17 31.63 58.75
CA THR A 320 18.56 31.29 57.45
C THR A 320 19.48 30.32 56.72
N THR A 321 19.06 29.08 56.52
CA THR A 321 19.80 28.12 55.68
C THR A 321 19.20 28.10 54.28
N ALA A 322 19.96 28.56 53.29
CA ALA A 322 19.49 28.65 51.91
C ALA A 322 19.39 27.26 51.26
N THR A 323 18.22 26.93 50.71
CA THR A 323 18.02 25.74 49.87
C THR A 323 18.46 26.01 48.43
N SER A 324 19.38 25.18 47.92
CA SER A 324 19.80 25.20 46.52
C SER A 324 18.67 24.68 45.61
N THR A 325 18.28 25.44 44.59
CA THR A 325 17.37 24.97 43.54
C THR A 325 18.14 24.24 42.44
N SER A 326 17.87 22.94 42.27
CA SER A 326 18.36 22.18 41.12
C SER A 326 17.37 22.27 39.95
N THR A 327 17.83 22.68 38.78
CA THR A 327 17.03 22.69 37.55
C THR A 327 17.21 21.37 36.79
N ARG A 328 16.14 20.57 36.75
CA ARG A 328 16.06 19.29 36.05
C ARG A 328 16.15 19.49 34.53
N GLN A 329 16.91 18.65 33.85
CA GLN A 329 16.99 18.65 32.38
C GLN A 329 15.89 17.76 31.76
N PRO A 330 15.40 18.08 30.54
CA PRO A 330 14.48 17.19 29.82
C PRO A 330 15.18 15.89 29.41
N ALA A 331 14.43 14.79 29.31
CA ALA A 331 14.94 13.60 28.66
C ALA A 331 15.12 13.82 27.14
N ARG A 332 15.92 12.99 26.48
CA ARG A 332 16.10 12.97 25.03
C ARG A 332 15.99 11.55 24.50
N LEU A 333 15.14 11.37 23.48
CA LEU A 333 15.05 10.14 22.70
C LEU A 333 16.16 10.07 21.65
N GLU A 334 16.79 8.90 21.54
CA GLU A 334 17.78 8.56 20.53
C GLU A 334 17.40 7.23 19.87
N ILE A 335 17.22 7.21 18.55
CA ILE A 335 16.96 5.98 17.80
C ILE A 335 18.30 5.30 17.51
N LEU A 336 18.48 4.07 17.99
CA LEU A 336 19.70 3.28 17.83
C LEU A 336 19.70 2.48 16.53
N SER A 337 18.60 1.80 16.23
CA SER A 337 18.45 1.02 15.00
C SER A 337 17.00 0.95 14.53
N ARG A 338 16.87 0.64 13.24
CA ARG A 338 15.61 0.38 12.53
C ARG A 338 15.82 -0.84 11.65
N GLU A 339 14.90 -1.77 11.68
CA GLU A 339 14.91 -2.97 10.85
C GLU A 339 13.50 -3.11 10.25
N PRO A 340 13.27 -2.85 8.95
CA PRO A 340 14.21 -2.28 7.97
C PRO A 340 14.58 -0.81 8.25
N ASN A 341 15.60 -0.30 7.56
CA ASN A 341 16.05 1.10 7.61
C ASN A 341 16.05 1.73 6.20
N PRO A 342 15.29 2.79 5.93
CA PRO A 342 14.33 3.45 6.83
C PRO A 342 13.18 2.52 7.24
N SER A 343 12.54 2.84 8.38
CA SER A 343 11.33 2.13 8.82
C SER A 343 10.19 2.34 7.81
N PRO A 344 9.20 1.42 7.76
CA PRO A 344 8.01 1.58 6.93
C PRO A 344 7.28 2.91 7.19
N GLU A 345 6.57 3.41 6.19
CA GLU A 345 5.84 4.68 6.30
C GLU A 345 4.83 4.65 7.47
N GLY A 346 4.79 5.73 8.24
CA GLY A 346 3.95 5.85 9.45
C GLY A 346 4.49 5.16 10.71
N TYR A 347 5.56 4.34 10.63
CA TYR A 347 6.13 3.66 11.80
C TYR A 347 7.12 4.58 12.53
N THR A 348 6.72 5.12 13.68
CA THR A 348 7.51 6.15 14.38
C THR A 348 7.43 6.03 15.91
N ILE A 349 8.48 6.54 16.56
CA ILE A 349 8.54 6.79 18.00
C ILE A 349 8.74 8.30 18.17
N GLU A 350 7.74 8.99 18.71
CA GLU A 350 7.78 10.41 19.04
C GLU A 350 7.91 10.56 20.57
N HIS A 351 8.77 11.46 21.04
CA HIS A 351 8.92 11.77 22.48
C HIS A 351 8.46 13.20 22.74
N SER A 352 7.53 13.35 23.69
CA SER A 352 7.11 14.65 24.23
C SER A 352 7.64 14.81 25.65
N PRO A 353 8.59 15.72 25.90
CA PRO A 353 9.07 16.01 27.24
C PRO A 353 7.95 16.47 28.16
N SER A 354 7.90 15.96 29.40
CA SER A 354 6.99 16.53 30.40
C SER A 354 7.48 17.91 30.86
N PRO A 355 6.57 18.89 31.06
CA PRO A 355 6.93 20.19 31.62
C PRO A 355 7.40 20.14 33.09
N SER A 356 7.15 19.03 33.81
CA SER A 356 7.65 18.83 35.18
C SER A 356 7.64 17.35 35.62
N GLY A 357 8.54 16.97 36.53
CA GLY A 357 8.61 15.62 37.11
C GLY A 357 9.52 14.66 36.34
N THR A 358 9.33 13.36 36.57
CA THR A 358 10.11 12.26 35.97
C THR A 358 9.44 11.57 34.80
N SER A 359 8.10 11.61 34.74
CA SER A 359 7.30 10.96 33.71
C SER A 359 7.51 11.62 32.35
N GLU A 360 7.83 10.81 31.34
CA GLU A 360 8.05 11.21 29.95
C GLU A 360 7.04 10.48 29.05
N THR A 361 6.45 11.17 28.07
CA THR A 361 5.43 10.58 27.19
C THR A 361 6.00 10.20 25.84
N LEU A 362 5.83 8.94 25.47
CA LEU A 362 6.16 8.39 24.15
C LEU A 362 4.88 8.15 23.36
N THR A 363 4.82 8.59 22.10
CA THR A 363 3.75 8.27 21.14
C THR A 363 4.30 7.31 20.09
N ILE A 364 3.66 6.16 19.90
CA ILE A 364 4.15 5.06 19.06
C ILE A 364 3.18 4.82 17.89
N ARG A 365 3.54 5.28 16.69
CA ARG A 365 2.71 5.11 15.49
C ARG A 365 3.15 3.92 14.66
N GLY A 366 2.22 3.35 13.89
CA GLY A 366 2.39 2.15 13.06
C GLY A 366 1.38 1.06 13.44
N HIS A 367 1.39 -0.06 12.71
CA HIS A 367 0.33 -1.06 12.83
C HIS A 367 0.63 -2.11 13.92
N ASN A 368 -0.30 -2.24 14.89
CA ASN A 368 -0.23 -3.19 16.01
C ASN A 368 1.11 -3.27 16.80
N PRO A 369 1.69 -2.13 17.25
CA PRO A 369 2.99 -2.10 17.93
C PRO A 369 3.00 -2.83 19.28
N THR A 370 4.02 -3.65 19.50
CA THR A 370 4.38 -4.22 20.82
C THR A 370 5.57 -3.46 21.38
N VAL A 371 5.39 -2.76 22.50
CA VAL A 371 6.44 -1.94 23.14
C VAL A 371 7.07 -2.68 24.32
N ARG A 372 8.41 -2.68 24.38
CA ARG A 372 9.18 -3.12 25.54
C ARG A 372 10.05 -1.98 26.08
N VAL A 373 10.00 -1.82 27.40
CA VAL A 373 10.75 -0.82 28.17
C VAL A 373 11.66 -1.58 29.14
N ASN A 374 12.98 -1.41 29.02
CA ASN A 374 13.99 -2.21 29.72
C ASN A 374 13.72 -3.72 29.62
N GLY A 375 13.29 -4.18 28.42
CA GLY A 375 12.91 -5.57 28.14
C GLY A 375 11.51 -6.01 28.61
N GLN A 376 10.83 -5.23 29.45
CA GLN A 376 9.48 -5.55 29.94
C GLN A 376 8.40 -5.03 28.99
N ALA A 377 7.42 -5.86 28.63
CA ALA A 377 6.31 -5.46 27.77
C ALA A 377 5.42 -4.40 28.45
N ARG A 378 4.99 -3.39 27.69
CA ARG A 378 4.13 -2.30 28.15
C ARG A 378 3.03 -2.03 27.14
N SER A 379 1.79 -1.93 27.62
CA SER A 379 0.64 -1.56 26.80
C SER A 379 0.65 -0.06 26.48
N LEU A 380 0.12 0.29 25.31
CA LEU A 380 -0.23 1.67 24.93
C LEU A 380 -1.67 1.99 25.34
N ASP A 381 -1.98 3.28 25.49
CA ASP A 381 -3.35 3.77 25.66
C ASP A 381 -4.11 3.90 24.32
N SER A 382 -5.34 4.42 24.38
CA SER A 382 -6.19 4.64 23.19
C SER A 382 -5.64 5.68 22.20
N ASN A 383 -4.67 6.49 22.60
CA ASN A 383 -3.99 7.48 21.77
C ASN A 383 -2.65 6.98 21.22
N HIS A 384 -2.34 5.69 21.42
CA HIS A 384 -1.05 5.07 21.15
C HIS A 384 0.11 5.69 21.95
N GLN A 385 -0.15 6.11 23.19
CA GLN A 385 0.83 6.70 24.09
C GLN A 385 1.22 5.77 25.25
N LEU A 386 2.44 5.95 25.76
CA LEU A 386 2.95 5.33 26.97
C LEU A 386 3.78 6.35 27.77
N THR A 387 3.46 6.46 29.05
CA THR A 387 4.26 7.23 30.01
C THR A 387 5.31 6.35 30.68
N VAL A 388 6.53 6.85 30.79
CA VAL A 388 7.68 6.17 31.42
C VAL A 388 8.43 7.15 32.32
N ASP A 389 8.69 6.78 33.57
CA ASP A 389 9.49 7.60 34.49
C ASP A 389 10.99 7.48 34.21
N VAL A 390 11.60 8.59 33.80
CA VAL A 390 13.05 8.73 33.62
C VAL A 390 13.60 9.59 34.76
N ASN A 391 14.44 9.01 35.61
CA ASN A 391 15.12 9.74 36.69
C ASN A 391 16.31 10.57 36.17
N ASP A 392 16.82 11.50 36.98
CA ASP A 392 18.03 12.25 36.63
C ASP A 392 19.22 11.29 36.53
N ASN A 393 20.09 11.53 35.54
CA ASN A 393 21.24 10.67 35.23
C ASN A 393 20.86 9.19 35.00
N SER A 394 19.74 8.94 34.31
CA SER A 394 19.26 7.59 33.99
C SER A 394 18.97 7.41 32.50
N THR A 395 19.01 6.17 32.04
CA THR A 395 18.73 5.76 30.66
C THR A 395 17.75 4.61 30.66
N ILE A 396 16.82 4.62 29.71
CA ILE A 396 15.83 3.58 29.48
C ILE A 396 16.00 3.04 28.06
N ASP A 397 16.08 1.72 27.94
CA ASP A 397 16.10 1.02 26.66
C ASP A 397 14.66 0.77 26.18
N LEU A 398 14.42 1.07 24.90
CA LEU A 398 13.11 0.93 24.24
C LEU A 398 13.25 0.04 23.02
N THR A 399 12.35 -0.93 22.88
CA THR A 399 12.18 -1.72 21.65
C THR A 399 10.72 -1.72 21.27
N VAL A 400 10.40 -1.32 20.05
CA VAL A 400 9.07 -1.42 19.47
C VAL A 400 9.12 -2.42 18.32
N ASP A 401 8.37 -3.52 18.46
CA ASP A 401 8.19 -4.51 17.41
C ASP A 401 6.81 -4.37 16.79
N TYR A 402 6.77 -4.27 15.48
CA TYR A 402 5.57 -4.24 14.66
C TYR A 402 5.47 -5.61 13.96
N PRO A 403 4.56 -6.50 14.38
CA PRO A 403 4.39 -7.80 13.72
C PRO A 403 3.79 -7.59 12.33
N GLN A 404 4.20 -8.42 11.36
CA GLN A 404 3.58 -8.41 10.04
C GLN A 404 2.09 -8.73 10.17
N THR A 405 1.24 -7.89 9.57
CA THR A 405 -0.19 -8.21 9.42
C THR A 405 -0.49 -8.64 8.01
N THR A 406 -1.45 -9.56 7.87
CA THR A 406 -1.93 -10.05 6.58
C THR A 406 -3.38 -9.69 6.37
N THR A 407 -3.75 -9.34 5.14
CA THR A 407 -5.14 -9.24 4.69
C THR A 407 -5.40 -10.28 3.61
N ASP A 408 -6.61 -10.79 3.56
CA ASP A 408 -7.04 -11.64 2.45
C ASP A 408 -7.24 -10.77 1.20
N GLU A 409 -6.68 -11.21 0.08
CA GLU A 409 -6.83 -10.59 -1.23
C GLU A 409 -7.19 -11.68 -2.26
N THR A 410 -8.06 -11.36 -3.21
CA THR A 410 -8.55 -12.30 -4.22
C THR A 410 -8.10 -11.89 -5.62
N PHE A 411 -7.39 -12.80 -6.28
CA PHE A 411 -7.05 -12.71 -7.70
C PHE A 411 -8.11 -13.40 -8.56
N HIS A 412 -8.61 -12.70 -9.57
CA HIS A 412 -9.65 -13.16 -10.48
C HIS A 412 -9.04 -13.49 -11.84
N LEU A 413 -9.06 -14.78 -12.17
CA LEU A 413 -8.64 -15.32 -13.47
C LEU A 413 -9.90 -15.57 -14.30
N PHE A 414 -10.14 -14.73 -15.31
CA PHE A 414 -11.35 -14.77 -16.13
C PHE A 414 -11.23 -15.72 -17.33
N PHE A 415 -12.37 -16.14 -17.85
CA PHE A 415 -12.49 -17.09 -18.96
C PHE A 415 -13.69 -16.73 -19.84
N GLU A 416 -13.62 -17.03 -21.13
CA GLU A 416 -14.79 -16.94 -21.99
C GLU A 416 -15.88 -17.95 -21.61
N TYR A 417 -17.11 -17.67 -22.06
CA TYR A 417 -18.35 -18.34 -21.65
C TYR A 417 -18.25 -19.86 -21.42
N GLU A 418 -17.86 -20.64 -22.44
CA GLU A 418 -17.75 -22.10 -22.38
C GLU A 418 -16.29 -22.61 -22.33
N LYS A 419 -15.34 -21.74 -21.94
CA LYS A 419 -13.92 -22.09 -21.86
C LYS A 419 -13.45 -22.31 -20.41
N PRO A 420 -12.59 -23.31 -20.15
CA PRO A 420 -12.10 -24.31 -21.10
C PRO A 420 -13.17 -25.34 -21.53
N ARG A 421 -13.15 -25.76 -22.80
CA ARG A 421 -14.10 -26.73 -23.36
C ARG A 421 -13.88 -28.14 -22.79
N GLU A 422 -14.94 -28.96 -22.76
CA GLU A 422 -14.87 -30.33 -22.22
C GLU A 422 -14.20 -31.34 -23.16
N ALA A 423 -14.43 -31.18 -24.47
CA ALA A 423 -13.89 -32.11 -25.47
C ALA A 423 -12.35 -32.05 -25.51
N GLY A 424 -11.70 -33.20 -25.32
CA GLY A 424 -10.22 -33.32 -25.31
C GLY A 424 -9.54 -32.76 -24.04
N TRP A 425 -10.29 -32.47 -22.98
CA TRP A 425 -9.72 -31.93 -21.75
C TRP A 425 -9.16 -33.01 -20.82
N SER A 426 -7.89 -32.85 -20.43
CA SER A 426 -7.26 -33.51 -19.28
C SER A 426 -6.21 -32.58 -18.69
N THR A 427 -5.77 -32.80 -17.46
CA THR A 427 -4.62 -32.09 -16.84
C THR A 427 -3.25 -32.48 -17.44
N SER A 428 -3.26 -33.16 -18.59
CA SER A 428 -2.09 -33.51 -19.41
C SER A 428 -2.30 -33.12 -20.89
N SER A 429 -3.43 -32.51 -21.25
CA SER A 429 -3.73 -32.19 -22.64
C SER A 429 -3.00 -30.93 -23.10
N ARG A 430 -2.73 -30.82 -24.42
CA ARG A 430 -2.15 -29.61 -25.02
C ARG A 430 -2.97 -28.36 -24.69
N THR A 431 -4.30 -28.47 -24.67
CA THR A 431 -5.21 -27.40 -24.27
C THR A 431 -4.91 -26.94 -22.84
N TYR A 432 -4.85 -27.85 -21.87
CA TYR A 432 -4.53 -27.50 -20.48
C TYR A 432 -3.13 -26.88 -20.35
N LEU A 433 -2.11 -27.49 -20.95
CA LEU A 433 -0.73 -26.97 -20.94
C LEU A 433 -0.63 -25.57 -21.55
N SER A 434 -1.43 -25.26 -22.59
CA SER A 434 -1.46 -23.94 -23.21
C SER A 434 -2.02 -22.83 -22.31
N TYR A 435 -2.97 -23.14 -21.41
CA TYR A 435 -3.36 -22.21 -20.35
C TYR A 435 -2.22 -22.03 -19.34
N LEU A 436 -1.47 -23.09 -19.02
CA LEU A 436 -0.34 -22.98 -18.09
C LEU A 436 0.78 -22.12 -18.68
N SER A 437 1.08 -22.22 -19.97
CA SER A 437 2.04 -21.35 -20.66
C SER A 437 1.53 -19.94 -20.96
N ASN A 438 0.37 -19.55 -20.40
CA ASN A 438 -0.29 -18.26 -20.62
C ASN A 438 -0.60 -17.93 -22.09
N ALA A 439 -0.78 -18.96 -22.93
CA ALA A 439 -1.03 -18.84 -24.35
C ALA A 439 -2.13 -19.85 -24.77
N PRO A 440 -3.38 -19.70 -24.26
CA PRO A 440 -4.43 -20.69 -24.42
C PRO A 440 -4.71 -21.01 -25.91
N ASN A 441 -4.78 -22.29 -26.22
CA ASN A 441 -5.05 -22.82 -27.56
C ASN A 441 -6.13 -23.93 -27.47
N PRO A 442 -7.34 -23.72 -28.02
CA PRO A 442 -7.79 -22.53 -28.75
C PRO A 442 -7.86 -21.29 -27.85
N THR A 443 -7.60 -20.12 -28.45
CA THR A 443 -7.54 -18.79 -27.80
C THR A 443 -8.68 -18.58 -26.81
N ASP A 444 -8.38 -18.05 -25.63
CA ASP A 444 -9.34 -17.55 -24.66
C ASP A 444 -8.97 -16.09 -24.35
N ALA A 445 -9.73 -15.15 -24.94
CA ALA A 445 -9.40 -13.73 -24.91
C ALA A 445 -9.64 -13.11 -23.52
N GLU A 446 -10.65 -13.60 -22.79
CA GLU A 446 -10.93 -13.19 -21.41
C GLU A 446 -9.82 -13.66 -20.45
N PHE A 447 -9.22 -14.83 -20.72
CA PHE A 447 -8.04 -15.28 -19.98
C PHE A 447 -6.79 -14.45 -20.29
N SER A 448 -6.59 -14.09 -21.55
CA SER A 448 -5.31 -13.52 -22.03
C SER A 448 -5.22 -11.99 -21.94
N ASN A 449 -6.35 -11.27 -22.05
CA ASN A 449 -6.37 -9.81 -22.23
C ASN A 449 -6.93 -9.02 -21.03
N THR A 450 -7.22 -9.66 -19.88
CA THR A 450 -7.95 -8.98 -18.79
C THR A 450 -7.05 -8.17 -17.86
N THR A 451 -6.51 -7.04 -18.35
CA THR A 451 -5.98 -5.98 -17.48
C THR A 451 -7.12 -5.34 -16.68
N SER A 452 -7.10 -5.54 -15.35
CA SER A 452 -7.86 -4.84 -14.31
C SER A 452 -9.22 -4.21 -14.72
N ARG A 453 -10.32 -4.97 -14.60
CA ARG A 453 -11.67 -4.43 -14.80
C ARG A 453 -12.15 -3.60 -13.59
N PRO A 454 -12.68 -2.38 -13.78
CA PRO A 454 -13.46 -1.72 -12.74
C PRO A 454 -14.74 -2.52 -12.43
N GLY A 455 -15.08 -2.74 -11.16
CA GLY A 455 -16.33 -3.41 -10.75
C GLY A 455 -16.31 -4.95 -10.80
N ILE A 456 -15.14 -5.57 -10.66
CA ILE A 456 -14.94 -7.04 -10.64
C ILE A 456 -15.90 -7.79 -9.72
N THR A 457 -16.21 -7.25 -8.54
CA THR A 457 -17.09 -7.87 -7.56
C THR A 457 -17.72 -6.84 -6.62
N ASP A 458 -18.87 -7.19 -6.04
CA ASP A 458 -19.59 -6.41 -5.04
C ASP A 458 -19.17 -6.82 -3.59
N LEU A 459 -18.18 -7.70 -3.46
CA LEU A 459 -17.71 -8.28 -2.18
C LEU A 459 -16.64 -7.40 -1.49
N PRO A 460 -16.62 -7.33 -0.15
CA PRO A 460 -15.54 -6.67 0.59
C PRO A 460 -14.21 -7.42 0.44
N GLY A 461 -13.10 -6.68 0.33
CA GLY A 461 -11.75 -7.22 0.20
C GLY A 461 -10.89 -6.41 -0.78
N SER A 462 -9.58 -6.72 -0.84
CA SER A 462 -8.76 -6.30 -1.99
C SER A 462 -8.97 -7.30 -3.13
N HIS A 463 -9.21 -6.78 -4.33
CA HIS A 463 -9.52 -7.59 -5.51
C HIS A 463 -8.65 -7.15 -6.68
N VAL A 464 -7.97 -8.11 -7.29
CA VAL A 464 -7.15 -7.92 -8.49
C VAL A 464 -7.59 -8.92 -9.56
N SER A 465 -7.30 -8.62 -10.82
CA SER A 465 -7.55 -9.53 -11.95
C SER A 465 -6.42 -9.44 -12.96
N GLY A 466 -6.22 -10.52 -13.70
CA GLY A 466 -5.19 -10.58 -14.72
C GLY A 466 -5.13 -11.93 -15.43
N ASP A 467 -4.13 -12.06 -16.28
CA ASP A 467 -3.75 -13.32 -16.92
C ASP A 467 -2.96 -14.25 -15.96
N GLY A 468 -2.50 -15.39 -16.48
CA GLY A 468 -1.70 -16.35 -15.73
C GLY A 468 -0.31 -15.83 -15.31
N ASN A 469 0.26 -14.84 -16.01
CA ASN A 469 1.56 -14.25 -15.65
C ASN A 469 1.41 -13.17 -14.57
N GLN A 470 0.34 -12.39 -14.61
CA GLN A 470 -0.08 -11.48 -13.55
C GLN A 470 -0.46 -12.26 -12.28
N LEU A 471 -1.10 -13.43 -12.41
CA LEU A 471 -1.35 -14.34 -11.28
C LEU A 471 -0.03 -14.81 -10.65
N ARG A 472 0.96 -15.26 -11.43
CA ARG A 472 2.30 -15.62 -10.91
C ARG A 472 2.99 -14.47 -10.19
N THR A 473 2.90 -13.26 -10.75
CA THR A 473 3.45 -12.05 -10.15
C THR A 473 2.76 -11.73 -8.82
N TRP A 474 1.44 -11.89 -8.76
CA TRP A 474 0.64 -11.71 -7.54
C TRP A 474 1.00 -12.71 -6.43
N LEU A 475 1.24 -13.98 -6.76
CA LEU A 475 1.67 -15.01 -5.81
C LEU A 475 2.99 -14.68 -5.09
N ASN A 476 3.81 -13.77 -5.63
CA ASN A 476 5.02 -13.29 -4.95
C ASN A 476 4.73 -12.34 -3.78
N ARG A 477 3.51 -11.76 -3.70
CA ARG A 477 3.07 -10.87 -2.61
C ARG A 477 2.46 -11.62 -1.42
N LEU A 478 2.21 -12.93 -1.56
CA LEU A 478 1.65 -13.75 -0.51
C LEU A 478 2.64 -13.95 0.64
N ALA A 479 2.13 -13.84 1.88
CA ALA A 479 2.84 -14.20 3.09
C ALA A 479 3.18 -15.70 3.11
N VAL A 480 4.15 -16.09 3.94
CA VAL A 480 4.60 -17.48 4.08
C VAL A 480 4.00 -18.08 5.37
N PRO A 481 3.45 -19.31 5.37
CA PRO A 481 3.24 -20.19 4.21
C PRO A 481 2.25 -19.60 3.20
N LYS A 482 2.53 -19.83 1.91
CA LYS A 482 1.72 -19.31 0.81
C LYS A 482 0.50 -20.21 0.61
N ASP A 483 -0.48 -20.09 1.49
CA ASP A 483 -1.72 -20.85 1.41
C ASP A 483 -2.76 -20.10 0.57
N VAL A 484 -3.39 -20.81 -0.38
CA VAL A 484 -4.44 -20.24 -1.24
C VAL A 484 -5.71 -21.09 -1.25
N THR A 485 -6.86 -20.42 -1.34
CA THR A 485 -8.17 -21.03 -1.56
C THR A 485 -8.59 -20.74 -2.99
N ILE A 486 -8.96 -21.78 -3.75
CA ILE A 486 -9.41 -21.61 -5.15
C ILE A 486 -10.85 -22.05 -5.28
N GLU A 487 -11.71 -21.10 -5.61
CA GLU A 487 -13.11 -21.30 -5.96
C GLU A 487 -13.33 -20.91 -7.42
N ALA A 488 -14.16 -21.64 -8.15
CA ALA A 488 -14.40 -21.36 -9.57
C ALA A 488 -15.88 -21.39 -9.89
N HIS A 489 -16.32 -20.47 -10.75
CA HIS A 489 -17.71 -20.17 -11.02
C HIS A 489 -18.04 -20.23 -12.52
N ALA A 490 -19.35 -20.29 -12.80
CA ALA A 490 -19.92 -20.14 -14.13
C ALA A 490 -21.11 -19.16 -14.09
N SER A 491 -21.32 -18.43 -15.19
CA SER A 491 -22.43 -17.52 -15.34
C SER A 491 -23.80 -18.24 -15.39
N TYR A 492 -24.84 -17.54 -14.93
CA TYR A 492 -26.22 -18.01 -15.06
C TYR A 492 -26.81 -17.55 -16.39
N GLU A 493 -27.47 -18.45 -17.11
CA GLU A 493 -27.90 -18.22 -18.49
C GLU A 493 -29.42 -18.36 -18.62
N ASN A 494 -30.12 -17.98 -17.54
CA ASN A 494 -31.57 -18.13 -17.37
C ASN A 494 -32.08 -19.59 -17.46
N ASP A 495 -31.20 -20.55 -17.23
CA ASP A 495 -31.44 -22.00 -17.21
C ASP A 495 -30.86 -22.58 -15.92
N ASP A 496 -31.72 -23.22 -15.11
CA ASP A 496 -31.41 -23.85 -13.81
C ASP A 496 -31.74 -25.36 -13.83
N SER A 497 -31.78 -25.96 -15.02
CA SER A 497 -31.97 -27.40 -15.20
C SER A 497 -30.84 -28.21 -14.56
N THR A 498 -31.14 -29.44 -14.13
CA THR A 498 -30.15 -30.37 -13.55
C THR A 498 -28.96 -30.59 -14.50
N GLU A 499 -29.25 -30.64 -15.80
CA GLU A 499 -28.30 -30.77 -16.90
C GLU A 499 -27.38 -29.56 -16.98
N LYS A 500 -27.93 -28.33 -16.96
CA LYS A 500 -27.15 -27.09 -16.98
C LYS A 500 -26.33 -26.90 -15.72
N GLN A 501 -26.89 -27.19 -14.54
CA GLN A 501 -26.15 -27.19 -13.28
C GLN A 501 -24.95 -28.16 -13.32
N ARG A 502 -25.13 -29.37 -13.86
CA ARG A 502 -24.06 -30.37 -14.01
C ARG A 502 -22.99 -29.91 -15.01
N SER A 503 -23.39 -29.35 -16.14
CA SER A 503 -22.48 -28.80 -17.15
C SER A 503 -21.65 -27.64 -16.58
N ASN A 504 -22.30 -26.69 -15.90
CA ASN A 504 -21.64 -25.54 -15.30
C ASN A 504 -20.67 -25.93 -14.18
N ARG A 505 -20.99 -26.94 -13.34
CA ARG A 505 -20.01 -27.47 -12.36
C ARG A 505 -18.77 -28.05 -13.05
N LYS A 506 -18.93 -28.89 -14.08
CA LYS A 506 -17.81 -29.43 -14.88
C LYS A 506 -16.96 -28.32 -15.51
N LEU A 507 -17.59 -27.26 -16.02
CA LEU A 507 -16.89 -26.09 -16.57
C LEU A 507 -16.06 -25.37 -15.51
N SER A 508 -16.65 -25.07 -14.35
CA SER A 508 -15.93 -24.50 -13.20
C SER A 508 -14.80 -25.39 -12.71
N GLN A 509 -14.98 -26.72 -12.71
CA GLN A 509 -13.92 -27.66 -12.35
C GLN A 509 -12.71 -27.55 -13.28
N ARG A 510 -12.90 -27.33 -14.59
CA ARG A 510 -11.80 -27.11 -15.55
C ARG A 510 -11.12 -25.75 -15.34
N ARG A 511 -11.87 -24.69 -15.05
CA ARG A 511 -11.32 -23.38 -14.65
C ARG A 511 -10.47 -23.47 -13.38
N ARG A 512 -10.96 -24.21 -12.38
CA ARG A 512 -10.21 -24.51 -11.14
C ARG A 512 -8.94 -25.32 -11.42
N GLN A 513 -8.99 -26.30 -12.32
CA GLN A 513 -7.79 -27.06 -12.72
C GLN A 513 -6.74 -26.16 -13.37
N VAL A 514 -7.12 -25.22 -14.25
CA VAL A 514 -6.20 -24.21 -14.81
C VAL A 514 -5.53 -23.38 -13.71
N ALA A 515 -6.33 -22.82 -12.79
CA ALA A 515 -5.81 -22.03 -11.68
C ALA A 515 -4.84 -22.85 -10.81
N ILE A 516 -5.21 -24.09 -10.45
CA ILE A 516 -4.34 -25.02 -9.72
C ILE A 516 -3.01 -25.23 -10.46
N GLY A 517 -3.04 -25.56 -11.75
CA GLY A 517 -1.83 -25.79 -12.53
C GLY A 517 -0.89 -24.59 -12.61
N ILE A 518 -1.43 -23.36 -12.54
CA ILE A 518 -0.64 -22.12 -12.52
C ILE A 518 -0.04 -21.87 -11.14
N VAL A 519 -0.80 -22.07 -10.06
CA VAL A 519 -0.35 -21.70 -8.70
C VAL A 519 0.45 -22.79 -8.00
N SER A 520 0.17 -24.07 -8.23
CA SER A 520 0.76 -25.20 -7.48
C SER A 520 2.30 -25.23 -7.44
N PRO A 521 3.05 -24.80 -8.47
CA PRO A 521 4.51 -24.71 -8.39
C PRO A 521 5.04 -23.59 -7.46
N LEU A 522 4.17 -22.69 -6.97
CA LEU A 522 4.53 -21.42 -6.32
C LEU A 522 3.89 -21.20 -4.94
N VAL A 523 3.06 -22.13 -4.46
CA VAL A 523 2.28 -22.04 -3.22
C VAL A 523 2.54 -23.22 -2.28
N THR A 524 2.32 -23.03 -0.98
CA THR A 524 2.52 -24.07 0.04
C THR A 524 1.35 -25.05 0.09
N SER A 525 0.11 -24.56 -0.03
CA SER A 525 -1.07 -25.41 -0.10
C SER A 525 -2.19 -24.78 -0.94
N VAL A 526 -3.10 -25.62 -1.43
CA VAL A 526 -4.29 -25.21 -2.18
C VAL A 526 -5.54 -25.86 -1.59
N SER A 527 -6.55 -25.06 -1.30
CA SER A 527 -7.85 -25.52 -0.76
C SER A 527 -9.04 -25.06 -1.64
N GLY A 528 -10.28 -25.25 -1.17
CA GLY A 528 -11.52 -24.92 -1.88
C GLY A 528 -12.24 -26.14 -2.51
N ASP A 529 -13.43 -25.91 -3.04
CA ASP A 529 -14.35 -26.96 -3.52
C ASP A 529 -13.81 -27.72 -4.75
N PRO A 530 -13.53 -29.04 -4.66
CA PRO A 530 -12.97 -29.82 -5.76
C PRO A 530 -13.94 -30.03 -6.94
N ALA A 531 -15.25 -29.86 -6.72
CA ALA A 531 -16.25 -30.01 -7.77
C ALA A 531 -16.47 -28.73 -8.61
N GLY A 532 -15.96 -27.58 -8.15
CA GLY A 532 -16.28 -26.27 -8.71
C GLY A 532 -17.72 -25.83 -8.41
N LYS A 533 -17.95 -24.52 -8.32
CA LYS A 533 -19.27 -23.95 -8.06
C LYS A 533 -20.06 -23.83 -9.36
N GLY A 534 -21.35 -24.14 -9.29
CA GLY A 534 -22.28 -23.85 -10.39
C GLY A 534 -22.62 -22.35 -10.47
N HIS A 535 -23.67 -22.04 -11.20
CA HIS A 535 -24.15 -20.66 -11.43
C HIS A 535 -25.05 -20.09 -10.31
N GLY A 536 -25.10 -20.74 -9.14
CA GLY A 536 -25.95 -20.32 -8.01
C GLY A 536 -25.68 -18.87 -7.59
N ARG A 537 -24.40 -18.48 -7.47
CA ARG A 537 -23.98 -17.10 -7.14
C ARG A 537 -24.61 -16.04 -8.05
N ALA A 538 -24.69 -16.32 -9.35
CA ALA A 538 -25.23 -15.41 -10.35
C ALA A 538 -26.77 -15.40 -10.34
N ARG A 539 -27.38 -16.58 -10.17
CA ARG A 539 -28.84 -16.78 -10.04
C ARG A 539 -29.41 -16.14 -8.77
N ASP A 540 -28.67 -16.15 -7.68
CA ASP A 540 -29.15 -15.74 -6.35
C ASP A 540 -28.73 -14.29 -5.98
N ALA A 541 -27.92 -13.64 -6.83
CA ALA A 541 -27.58 -12.23 -6.70
C ALA A 541 -28.81 -11.29 -6.80
N GLN A 542 -28.70 -10.10 -6.21
CA GLN A 542 -29.72 -9.05 -6.26
C GLN A 542 -29.09 -7.72 -6.73
N PRO A 543 -29.40 -7.24 -7.95
CA PRO A 543 -30.22 -7.88 -8.97
C PRO A 543 -29.59 -9.18 -9.51
N ARG A 544 -30.43 -10.08 -10.02
CA ARG A 544 -30.00 -11.35 -10.62
C ARG A 544 -29.10 -11.09 -11.83
N ARG A 545 -28.01 -11.84 -11.94
CA ARG A 545 -26.97 -11.63 -12.95
C ARG A 545 -27.04 -12.73 -14.00
N THR A 546 -27.49 -12.37 -15.20
CA THR A 546 -27.67 -13.29 -16.34
C THR A 546 -26.64 -12.96 -17.42
N GLY A 547 -25.90 -13.96 -17.89
CA GLY A 547 -24.83 -13.81 -18.89
C GLY A 547 -23.59 -13.03 -18.43
N ASP A 548 -23.54 -12.63 -17.14
CA ASP A 548 -22.51 -11.74 -16.60
C ASP A 548 -21.12 -12.37 -16.64
N ALA A 549 -20.17 -11.66 -17.26
CA ALA A 549 -18.79 -12.11 -17.39
C ALA A 549 -18.06 -12.22 -16.04
N ARG A 550 -18.50 -11.48 -15.01
CA ARG A 550 -17.92 -11.54 -13.65
C ARG A 550 -18.05 -12.90 -12.99
N ASP A 551 -18.95 -13.77 -13.45
CA ASP A 551 -19.10 -15.15 -12.95
C ASP A 551 -18.36 -16.21 -13.77
N ARG A 552 -17.60 -15.80 -14.78
CA ARG A 552 -16.82 -16.71 -15.64
C ARG A 552 -15.38 -16.74 -15.19
N VAL A 553 -15.16 -17.17 -13.95
CA VAL A 553 -13.96 -16.85 -13.17
C VAL A 553 -13.46 -18.03 -12.34
N ALA A 554 -12.14 -18.09 -12.14
CA ALA A 554 -11.53 -18.75 -10.98
C ALA A 554 -10.97 -17.67 -10.05
N GLU A 555 -11.36 -17.73 -8.79
CA GLU A 555 -11.02 -16.80 -7.72
C GLU A 555 -9.98 -17.49 -6.82
N ILE A 556 -8.79 -16.90 -6.75
CA ILE A 556 -7.67 -17.37 -5.95
C ILE A 556 -7.51 -16.39 -4.78
N THR A 557 -7.97 -16.76 -3.60
CA THR A 557 -7.83 -15.96 -2.39
C THR A 557 -6.59 -16.40 -1.62
N GLY A 558 -5.77 -15.44 -1.19
CA GLY A 558 -4.57 -15.69 -0.39
C GLY A 558 -4.23 -14.51 0.50
N LYS A 559 -3.38 -14.76 1.51
CA LYS A 559 -2.96 -13.75 2.47
C LYS A 559 -1.77 -12.95 1.96
N VAL A 560 -1.98 -11.68 1.64
CA VAL A 560 -0.89 -10.74 1.35
C VAL A 560 -0.47 -10.00 2.61
N ALA A 561 0.81 -9.63 2.70
CA ALA A 561 1.30 -8.76 3.77
C ALA A 561 0.71 -7.35 3.57
N SER A 562 -0.17 -6.92 4.48
CA SER A 562 -0.78 -5.58 4.43
C SER A 562 0.14 -4.52 5.04
N HIS A 563 0.88 -4.89 6.08
CA HIS A 563 1.93 -4.07 6.67
C HIS A 563 3.15 -4.94 6.98
N PRO A 564 4.36 -4.51 6.61
CA PRO A 564 5.58 -5.28 6.83
C PRO A 564 5.92 -5.36 8.33
N GLN A 565 6.62 -6.44 8.70
CA GLN A 565 7.29 -6.51 10.00
C GLN A 565 8.34 -5.41 10.11
N ALA A 566 8.45 -4.79 11.29
CA ALA A 566 9.56 -3.90 11.60
C ALA A 566 9.92 -3.91 13.08
N THR A 567 11.15 -3.52 13.40
CA THR A 567 11.62 -3.27 14.77
C THR A 567 12.32 -1.92 14.82
N ILE A 568 12.01 -1.12 15.84
CA ILE A 568 12.72 0.13 16.15
C ILE A 568 13.32 0.00 17.55
N ARG A 569 14.63 0.19 17.67
CA ARG A 569 15.34 0.21 18.97
C ARG A 569 15.78 1.64 19.28
N ALA A 570 15.54 2.09 20.51
CA ALA A 570 15.80 3.45 20.94
C ALA A 570 16.26 3.50 22.40
N LYS A 571 16.83 4.63 22.80
CA LYS A 571 17.14 4.97 24.20
C LYS A 571 16.48 6.29 24.56
N LEU A 572 15.95 6.37 25.77
CA LEU A 572 15.47 7.61 26.37
C LEU A 572 16.38 7.92 27.56
N HIS A 573 17.19 8.98 27.43
CA HIS A 573 18.20 9.36 28.44
C HIS A 573 17.87 10.73 29.03
N ARG A 574 17.93 10.87 30.36
CA ARG A 574 17.91 12.16 31.04
C ARG A 574 19.28 12.42 31.70
N PRO A 575 19.96 13.52 31.36
CA PRO A 575 21.19 13.93 32.04
C PRO A 575 20.97 14.25 33.53
N ALA A 576 22.07 14.52 34.25
CA ALA A 576 21.99 15.02 35.62
C ALA A 576 21.37 16.43 35.69
N ALA A 577 20.64 16.74 36.77
CA ALA A 577 20.12 18.08 37.02
C ALA A 577 21.25 19.09 37.26
N LEU A 578 21.09 20.32 36.75
CA LEU A 578 22.05 21.40 36.99
C LEU A 578 21.78 22.03 38.35
N VAL A 579 22.83 22.24 39.14
CA VAL A 579 22.78 23.01 40.39
C VAL A 579 23.14 24.45 40.07
N VAL A 580 22.20 25.38 40.22
CA VAL A 580 22.47 26.82 40.08
C VAL A 580 22.79 27.44 41.44
N THR A 581 23.96 28.05 41.55
CA THR A 581 24.37 28.81 42.74
C THR A 581 23.76 30.21 42.68
N PRO A 582 23.02 30.68 43.71
CA PRO A 582 22.35 31.98 43.66
C PRO A 582 23.35 33.15 43.69
N THR A 583 23.14 34.12 42.79
CA THR A 583 23.84 35.42 42.77
C THR A 583 22.92 36.47 43.43
N PRO A 584 23.43 37.39 44.29
CA PRO A 584 22.58 38.25 45.11
C PRO A 584 21.84 39.36 44.33
N THR A 585 20.56 39.55 44.67
CA THR A 585 19.67 40.56 44.10
C THR A 585 19.71 41.89 44.88
N PRO A 586 19.84 43.06 44.24
CA PRO A 586 19.73 44.37 44.89
C PRO A 586 18.27 44.83 45.11
N THR A 587 18.07 45.63 46.15
CA THR A 587 16.78 46.04 46.76
C THR A 587 15.97 47.08 45.95
N PRO A 588 14.62 47.02 45.92
CA PRO A 588 13.77 48.05 45.33
C PRO A 588 13.50 49.27 46.25
N THR A 589 13.29 50.44 45.65
CA THR A 589 12.99 51.72 46.35
C THR A 589 11.47 51.99 46.41
N PRO A 590 10.91 52.52 47.53
CA PRO A 590 9.47 52.75 47.68
C PRO A 590 9.00 54.15 47.23
N THR A 591 7.71 54.31 46.93
CA THR A 591 7.01 55.58 46.64
C THR A 591 5.53 55.47 47.13
N PRO A 592 4.88 56.55 47.64
CA PRO A 592 3.96 56.41 48.78
C PRO A 592 2.44 56.49 48.51
N THR A 593 1.70 56.12 49.55
CA THR A 593 0.23 56.14 49.75
C THR A 593 -0.38 57.55 49.93
N PRO A 594 -1.62 57.80 49.46
CA PRO A 594 -2.45 58.94 49.88
C PRO A 594 -3.48 58.60 50.99
N THR A 595 -3.74 59.58 51.86
CA THR A 595 -4.54 59.49 53.12
C THR A 595 -6.04 59.85 52.91
N PRO A 596 -7.00 59.31 53.71
CA PRO A 596 -8.46 59.53 53.55
C PRO A 596 -9.05 60.73 54.33
N THR A 597 -10.32 61.08 54.07
CA THR A 597 -11.15 62.05 54.84
C THR A 597 -12.67 61.80 54.55
N PRO A 598 -13.65 62.33 55.32
CA PRO A 598 -14.19 61.64 56.50
C PRO A 598 -15.73 61.42 56.51
N THR A 599 -16.23 60.67 57.51
CA THR A 599 -17.65 60.40 57.80
C THR A 599 -18.19 61.29 58.94
N PRO A 600 -19.49 61.70 58.92
CA PRO A 600 -20.23 62.17 60.10
C PRO A 600 -21.33 61.19 60.57
N THR A 601 -21.68 61.23 61.86
CA THR A 601 -22.53 60.24 62.56
C THR A 601 -23.89 60.79 63.03
N ALA A 602 -24.86 59.86 63.13
CA ALA A 602 -26.28 59.93 63.48
C ALA A 602 -26.81 60.80 64.66
N ILE A 603 -28.14 61.01 64.67
CA ILE A 603 -29.01 61.16 65.86
C ILE A 603 -30.30 60.34 65.64
N ALA A 604 -30.92 59.82 66.71
CA ALA A 604 -32.06 58.89 66.70
C ALA A 604 -33.38 59.49 67.27
N GLY A 605 -34.51 58.79 67.08
CA GLY A 605 -35.82 59.09 67.68
C GLY A 605 -36.88 58.02 67.34
N ASP A 606 -37.65 57.57 68.34
CA ASP A 606 -38.44 56.32 68.37
C ASP A 606 -39.96 56.61 68.65
N PRO A 607 -40.85 55.67 69.05
CA PRO A 607 -41.67 54.76 68.21
C PRO A 607 -43.21 54.93 68.36
N ALA A 608 -44.02 54.19 67.57
CA ALA A 608 -45.42 53.84 67.90
C ALA A 608 -45.99 52.64 67.08
N ILE A 609 -46.92 51.87 67.66
CA ILE A 609 -47.51 50.62 67.13
C ILE A 609 -49.04 50.75 66.97
N ALA A 610 -49.63 50.26 65.85
CA ALA A 610 -50.90 49.49 65.81
C ALA A 610 -51.38 49.16 64.36
N LEU A 611 -51.99 47.97 64.17
CA LEU A 611 -52.71 47.57 62.95
C LEU A 611 -54.15 48.16 62.95
N LYS A 612 -55.01 48.13 61.91
CA LYS A 612 -55.13 47.19 60.78
C LYS A 612 -56.06 47.73 59.67
N LEU A 613 -55.63 47.72 58.40
CA LEU A 613 -56.45 47.50 57.18
C LEU A 613 -55.56 47.63 55.94
N LYS A 614 -55.14 46.51 55.34
CA LYS A 614 -54.25 46.50 54.16
C LYS A 614 -55.02 46.16 52.89
N PHE A 615 -55.46 47.19 52.15
CA PHE A 615 -55.68 47.02 50.71
C PHE A 615 -54.33 46.81 50.04
N ILE A 616 -54.11 45.65 49.43
CA ILE A 616 -52.90 45.38 48.66
C ILE A 616 -53.09 45.98 47.25
N ARG A 617 -52.72 47.25 47.09
CA ARG A 617 -52.40 47.82 45.77
C ARG A 617 -50.90 47.62 45.54
N GLN A 618 -50.55 46.58 44.80
CA GLN A 618 -49.17 46.30 44.44
C GLN A 618 -48.85 46.94 43.09
N GLU A 619 -48.07 48.01 43.09
CA GLU A 619 -47.52 48.61 41.87
C GLU A 619 -46.09 48.11 41.64
N GLU A 620 -45.88 47.26 40.65
CA GLU A 620 -44.53 46.88 40.24
C GLU A 620 -43.90 47.96 39.36
N GLN A 621 -42.94 48.70 39.91
CA GLN A 621 -42.09 49.62 39.14
C GLN A 621 -40.91 48.85 38.52
N LYS A 622 -41.16 48.13 37.42
CA LYS A 622 -40.11 47.43 36.67
C LYS A 622 -39.53 48.33 35.57
N THR A 623 -38.21 48.40 35.51
CA THR A 623 -37.46 48.95 34.36
C THR A 623 -36.66 47.80 33.78
N ILE A 624 -36.82 47.51 32.49
CA ILE A 624 -36.05 46.46 31.81
C ILE A 624 -34.99 47.11 30.94
N THR A 625 -33.78 46.55 30.98
CA THR A 625 -32.71 46.83 30.02
C THR A 625 -32.44 45.56 29.23
N LEU A 626 -32.69 45.61 27.92
CA LEU A 626 -32.27 44.57 26.98
C LEU A 626 -30.97 45.02 26.32
N GLN A 627 -29.99 44.13 26.19
CA GLN A 627 -28.85 44.28 25.30
C GLN A 627 -28.98 43.24 24.21
N TYR A 628 -28.94 43.66 22.95
CA TYR A 628 -29.05 42.80 21.78
C TYR A 628 -27.81 42.93 20.90
N ASN A 629 -27.09 41.83 20.75
CA ASN A 629 -25.83 41.74 20.03
C ASN A 629 -25.96 40.71 18.90
N ARG A 630 -25.99 41.16 17.64
CA ARG A 630 -26.09 40.29 16.45
C ARG A 630 -24.95 40.58 15.48
N SER A 631 -24.19 39.54 15.16
CA SER A 631 -23.18 39.57 14.10
C SER A 631 -23.53 38.55 13.04
N GLU A 632 -23.29 38.86 11.77
CA GLU A 632 -23.66 37.99 10.64
C GLU A 632 -22.48 37.75 9.70
N ALA A 633 -22.26 36.49 9.35
CA ALA A 633 -21.37 36.10 8.27
C ALA A 633 -22.04 36.35 6.91
N VAL A 634 -21.33 36.99 5.99
CA VAL A 634 -21.78 37.24 4.61
C VAL A 634 -20.68 36.84 3.63
N GLN A 635 -21.05 36.03 2.65
CA GLN A 635 -20.18 35.65 1.55
C GLN A 635 -20.10 36.77 0.49
N ARG A 636 -18.91 37.00 -0.05
CA ARG A 636 -18.61 38.00 -1.08
C ARG A 636 -17.78 37.37 -2.20
N THR A 637 -18.01 37.84 -3.43
CA THR A 637 -17.27 37.38 -4.62
C THR A 637 -16.04 38.26 -4.88
N TYR A 638 -14.94 37.63 -5.27
CA TYR A 638 -13.68 38.28 -5.66
C TYR A 638 -13.15 37.61 -6.93
N ALA A 639 -12.97 38.38 -8.02
CA ALA A 639 -12.67 37.86 -9.35
C ALA A 639 -11.41 38.49 -9.96
N PRO A 640 -10.19 38.17 -9.46
CA PRO A 640 -8.94 38.68 -10.04
C PRO A 640 -8.68 38.07 -11.42
N GLN A 641 -8.04 38.85 -12.30
CA GLN A 641 -7.75 38.48 -13.68
C GLN A 641 -6.30 38.84 -14.02
N GLY A 642 -5.69 38.11 -14.96
CA GLY A 642 -4.32 38.36 -15.43
C GLY A 642 -4.13 38.01 -16.90
N LEU A 643 -3.24 38.73 -17.57
CA LEU A 643 -2.88 38.51 -18.97
C LEU A 643 -1.44 38.02 -19.08
N ILE A 644 -1.26 36.82 -19.62
CA ILE A 644 0.02 36.10 -19.69
C ILE A 644 1.07 36.87 -20.50
N GLY A 645 0.65 37.56 -21.58
CA GLY A 645 1.57 38.36 -22.40
C GLY A 645 2.28 39.50 -21.67
N LEU A 646 1.63 40.10 -20.66
CA LEU A 646 2.27 41.11 -19.81
C LEU A 646 3.29 40.45 -18.87
N LEU A 647 2.89 39.33 -18.24
CA LEU A 647 3.76 38.56 -17.34
C LEU A 647 5.01 38.00 -18.03
N LEU A 648 4.95 37.74 -19.34
CA LEU A 648 6.10 37.31 -20.14
C LEU A 648 7.12 38.42 -20.40
N ASN A 649 6.71 39.70 -20.37
CA ASN A 649 7.64 40.81 -20.51
C ASN A 649 8.50 41.01 -19.24
N ASP A 650 8.05 40.49 -18.09
CA ASP A 650 8.78 40.47 -16.82
C ASP A 650 9.79 39.29 -16.72
N LEU A 651 10.04 38.55 -17.80
CA LEU A 651 11.02 37.45 -17.85
C LEU A 651 12.33 37.89 -18.53
N GLU A 652 13.43 37.81 -17.77
CA GLU A 652 14.77 38.24 -18.21
C GLU A 652 15.32 37.48 -19.43
N ASP A 653 14.94 36.20 -19.62
CA ASP A 653 15.34 35.42 -20.78
C ASP A 653 14.20 34.52 -21.28
N LYS A 654 13.32 35.11 -22.10
CA LYS A 654 12.20 34.41 -22.74
C LYS A 654 12.63 33.11 -23.44
N ARG A 655 13.80 33.04 -24.07
CA ARG A 655 14.23 31.89 -24.89
C ARG A 655 14.37 30.59 -24.10
N LYS A 656 14.70 30.66 -22.80
CA LYS A 656 14.80 29.46 -21.93
C LYS A 656 13.48 28.73 -21.72
N HIS A 657 12.36 29.34 -22.11
CA HIS A 657 11.02 28.79 -21.95
C HIS A 657 10.38 28.32 -23.27
N PHE A 658 11.07 28.47 -24.40
CA PHE A 658 10.60 28.06 -25.72
C PHE A 658 11.45 26.88 -26.19
N VAL A 659 10.81 25.73 -26.40
CA VAL A 659 11.47 24.49 -26.85
C VAL A 659 10.95 24.16 -28.24
N GLU A 660 11.86 24.00 -29.20
CA GLU A 660 11.52 23.48 -30.53
C GLU A 660 12.00 22.02 -30.61
N VAL A 661 11.09 21.10 -30.94
CA VAL A 661 11.36 19.66 -31.06
C VAL A 661 11.18 19.27 -32.51
N ASP A 662 12.19 18.61 -33.08
CA ASP A 662 12.10 17.99 -34.40
C ASP A 662 11.73 16.50 -34.24
N LEU A 663 10.65 16.08 -34.89
CA LEU A 663 10.24 14.66 -34.92
C LEU A 663 10.89 13.89 -36.09
N ASP A 664 11.72 14.55 -36.91
CA ASP A 664 12.68 13.88 -37.79
C ASP A 664 14.00 13.47 -37.08
N ASP A 665 14.19 13.82 -35.80
CA ASP A 665 15.43 13.51 -35.06
C ASP A 665 15.73 11.99 -35.04
N PRO A 666 16.97 11.56 -35.37
CA PRO A 666 17.42 10.17 -35.32
C PRO A 666 17.00 9.41 -34.06
N PHE A 667 16.98 10.06 -32.89
CA PHE A 667 16.59 9.47 -31.61
C PHE A 667 15.22 8.77 -31.64
N PHE A 668 14.24 9.33 -32.35
CA PHE A 668 12.89 8.76 -32.44
C PHE A 668 12.75 7.67 -33.51
N ARG A 669 13.84 7.32 -34.20
CA ARG A 669 13.84 6.43 -35.38
C ARG A 669 14.76 5.21 -35.26
N VAL A 670 15.39 4.99 -34.12
CA VAL A 670 16.29 3.84 -33.95
C VAL A 670 15.55 2.66 -33.32
N LEU A 671 15.50 1.55 -34.06
CA LEU A 671 15.22 0.23 -33.52
C LEU A 671 16.50 -0.29 -32.87
N THR A 672 16.49 -0.46 -31.54
CA THR A 672 17.53 -1.19 -30.80
C THR A 672 16.96 -2.51 -30.30
N VAL A 673 17.65 -3.60 -30.58
CA VAL A 673 17.44 -4.92 -29.97
C VAL A 673 18.76 -5.35 -29.33
N THR A 674 18.75 -5.61 -28.03
CA THR A 674 19.83 -6.29 -27.35
C THR A 674 19.72 -7.79 -27.66
N VAL A 675 20.82 -8.42 -28.05
CA VAL A 675 20.93 -9.86 -28.31
C VAL A 675 21.88 -10.45 -27.27
N ASP A 676 21.38 -11.41 -26.51
CA ASP A 676 22.07 -12.05 -25.39
C ASP A 676 22.01 -13.57 -25.55
N ALA A 677 23.07 -14.27 -25.17
CA ALA A 677 23.18 -15.72 -25.26
C ALA A 677 23.74 -16.30 -23.96
N PRO A 678 22.94 -16.34 -22.86
CA PRO A 678 23.37 -16.74 -21.53
C PRO A 678 23.47 -18.28 -21.42
N ILE A 679 24.32 -18.87 -22.25
CA ILE A 679 24.44 -20.32 -22.46
C ILE A 679 25.72 -20.83 -21.78
N ASP A 680 25.60 -21.93 -21.04
CA ASP A 680 26.74 -22.73 -20.59
C ASP A 680 27.19 -23.64 -21.75
N PHE A 681 28.04 -23.09 -22.63
CA PHE A 681 28.47 -23.73 -23.88
C PHE A 681 29.11 -25.11 -23.65
N ASP A 682 30.09 -25.18 -22.74
CA ASP A 682 30.88 -26.38 -22.47
C ASP A 682 30.01 -27.54 -21.98
N ARG A 683 29.05 -27.26 -21.08
CA ARG A 683 28.14 -28.28 -20.52
C ARG A 683 27.36 -29.05 -21.56
N ILE A 684 26.96 -28.41 -22.66
CA ILE A 684 26.20 -29.01 -23.76
C ILE A 684 27.06 -29.33 -24.99
N GLY A 685 28.38 -29.12 -24.91
CA GLY A 685 29.30 -29.28 -26.04
C GLY A 685 28.99 -28.35 -27.22
N LEU A 686 28.39 -27.18 -26.96
CA LEU A 686 28.13 -26.17 -27.97
C LEU A 686 29.42 -25.41 -28.26
N ARG A 687 29.75 -25.20 -29.54
CA ARG A 687 30.93 -24.46 -29.98
C ARG A 687 30.59 -23.01 -30.34
N SER A 688 29.44 -22.77 -30.97
CA SER A 688 28.96 -21.42 -31.27
C SER A 688 27.44 -21.40 -31.47
N ALA A 689 26.82 -20.28 -31.15
CA ALA A 689 25.47 -19.93 -31.58
C ALA A 689 25.57 -18.75 -32.55
N GLN A 690 25.02 -18.89 -33.75
CA GLN A 690 24.92 -17.85 -34.76
C GLN A 690 23.46 -17.38 -34.84
N VAL A 691 23.24 -16.07 -34.85
CA VAL A 691 21.90 -15.46 -34.88
C VAL A 691 21.83 -14.51 -36.07
N ALA A 692 20.92 -14.77 -36.99
CA ALA A 692 20.58 -13.84 -38.06
C ALA A 692 19.36 -13.01 -37.63
N ILE A 693 19.43 -11.68 -37.72
CA ILE A 693 18.28 -10.78 -37.54
C ILE A 693 17.95 -10.10 -38.86
N ASP A 694 16.68 -10.18 -39.27
CA ASP A 694 16.10 -9.58 -40.47
C ASP A 694 14.93 -8.67 -40.11
N TYR A 695 15.12 -7.37 -40.32
CA TYR A 695 14.14 -6.33 -40.06
C TYR A 695 13.67 -5.64 -41.35
N GLY A 696 12.38 -5.35 -41.46
CA GLY A 696 11.75 -4.78 -42.66
C GLY A 696 11.58 -5.77 -43.82
N ASN A 697 11.03 -5.28 -44.93
CA ASN A 697 10.65 -6.08 -46.09
C ASN A 697 11.88 -6.53 -46.92
N PRO A 698 12.20 -7.84 -47.02
CA PRO A 698 13.39 -8.32 -47.75
C PRO A 698 13.38 -8.04 -49.27
N GLN A 699 12.22 -7.74 -49.85
CA GLN A 699 12.10 -7.32 -51.25
C GLN A 699 12.33 -5.82 -51.46
N ASN A 700 12.45 -5.01 -50.38
CA ASN A 700 12.86 -3.61 -50.44
C ASN A 700 14.20 -3.40 -49.72
N ALA A 701 15.30 -3.38 -50.49
CA ALA A 701 16.66 -3.15 -49.96
C ALA A 701 16.84 -1.83 -49.19
N THR A 702 15.95 -0.85 -49.34
CA THR A 702 15.98 0.41 -48.58
C THR A 702 15.46 0.23 -47.16
N ASP A 703 14.41 -0.57 -46.99
CA ASP A 703 13.78 -0.86 -45.69
C ASP A 703 14.45 -2.05 -44.99
N HIS A 704 14.83 -3.09 -45.74
CA HIS A 704 15.49 -4.29 -45.21
C HIS A 704 16.80 -3.97 -44.48
N LYS A 705 16.96 -4.50 -43.27
CA LYS A 705 18.19 -4.47 -42.49
C LYS A 705 18.46 -5.89 -42.00
N HIS A 706 19.66 -6.37 -42.28
CA HIS A 706 20.10 -7.71 -41.91
C HIS A 706 21.41 -7.61 -41.11
N ARG A 707 21.56 -8.47 -40.09
CA ARG A 707 22.83 -8.62 -39.38
C ARG A 707 22.94 -9.99 -38.71
N ASP A 708 24.11 -10.60 -38.87
CA ASP A 708 24.52 -11.78 -38.11
C ASP A 708 25.24 -11.40 -36.82
N PHE A 709 25.04 -12.21 -35.80
CA PHE A 709 25.73 -12.21 -34.51
C PHE A 709 26.28 -13.61 -34.27
N VAL A 710 27.46 -13.70 -33.65
CA VAL A 710 28.08 -14.97 -33.27
C VAL A 710 28.46 -14.88 -31.80
N PHE A 711 28.16 -15.95 -31.06
CA PHE A 711 28.48 -16.12 -29.65
C PHE A 711 29.31 -17.38 -29.47
N GLU A 712 30.50 -17.25 -28.88
CA GLU A 712 31.45 -18.33 -28.60
C GLU A 712 31.69 -18.47 -27.07
N PRO A 713 32.28 -19.59 -26.58
CA PRO A 713 32.56 -19.79 -25.17
C PRO A 713 33.43 -18.66 -24.58
N GLY A 714 32.87 -17.93 -23.61
CA GLY A 714 33.54 -16.81 -22.94
C GLY A 714 33.08 -15.41 -23.41
N ASP A 715 32.28 -15.31 -24.47
CA ASP A 715 31.65 -14.04 -24.87
C ASP A 715 30.50 -13.68 -23.91
N VAL A 716 30.83 -12.89 -22.88
CA VAL A 716 29.87 -12.34 -21.90
C VAL A 716 29.29 -10.99 -22.31
N SER A 717 29.56 -10.51 -23.53
CA SER A 717 29.09 -9.21 -24.00
C SER A 717 27.74 -9.33 -24.73
N GLU A 718 26.71 -8.69 -24.16
CA GLU A 718 25.48 -8.34 -24.87
C GLU A 718 25.82 -7.66 -26.21
N GLN A 719 25.31 -8.19 -27.32
CA GLN A 719 25.48 -7.60 -28.65
C GLN A 719 24.23 -6.77 -28.99
N LYS A 720 24.33 -5.80 -29.91
CA LYS A 720 23.20 -4.91 -30.27
C LYS A 720 22.95 -4.88 -31.76
N PHE A 721 21.70 -5.13 -32.14
CA PHE A 721 21.14 -4.74 -33.43
C PHE A 721 20.59 -3.32 -33.29
N GLU A 722 21.23 -2.35 -33.93
CA GLU A 722 20.82 -0.94 -33.88
C GLU A 722 20.70 -0.41 -35.30
N VAL A 723 19.48 -0.10 -35.74
CA VAL A 723 19.17 0.29 -37.12
C VAL A 723 18.06 1.34 -37.15
N PHE A 724 18.01 2.13 -38.22
CA PHE A 724 16.86 3.01 -38.45
C PHE A 724 15.61 2.19 -38.80
N MET A 725 14.49 2.54 -38.16
CA MET A 725 13.16 2.02 -38.45
C MET A 725 12.79 2.29 -39.90
N ASN A 726 12.03 1.37 -40.49
CA ASN A 726 11.55 1.51 -41.85
C ASN A 726 10.41 2.54 -41.97
N SER A 727 9.98 2.81 -43.20
CA SER A 727 8.92 3.79 -43.49
C SER A 727 7.57 3.53 -42.81
N THR A 728 7.31 2.29 -42.34
CA THR A 728 6.10 1.90 -41.62
C THR A 728 6.22 1.95 -40.09
N PHE A 729 7.42 2.23 -39.55
CA PHE A 729 7.71 2.26 -38.10
C PHE A 729 7.30 0.96 -37.38
N ASP A 730 7.39 -0.18 -38.06
CA ASP A 730 7.12 -1.47 -37.42
C ASP A 730 8.21 -1.83 -36.39
N THR A 731 7.79 -2.57 -35.38
CA THR A 731 8.65 -2.99 -34.27
C THR A 731 9.05 -4.45 -34.34
N ALA A 732 8.41 -5.22 -35.21
CA ALA A 732 8.66 -6.64 -35.41
C ALA A 732 9.84 -6.89 -36.36
N TYR A 733 10.59 -7.95 -36.07
CA TYR A 733 11.68 -8.46 -36.91
C TYR A 733 11.65 -9.98 -36.88
N ASN A 734 12.25 -10.62 -37.88
CA ASN A 734 12.50 -12.06 -37.87
C ASN A 734 13.89 -12.32 -37.31
N TYR A 735 14.06 -13.43 -36.60
CA TYR A 735 15.39 -13.94 -36.30
C TYR A 735 15.45 -15.46 -36.47
N GLY A 736 16.56 -15.93 -37.04
CA GLY A 736 16.92 -17.35 -37.14
C GLY A 736 18.14 -17.65 -36.29
N VAL A 737 18.33 -18.92 -35.90
CA VAL A 737 19.47 -19.33 -35.07
C VAL A 737 20.11 -20.61 -35.63
N GLN A 738 21.44 -20.65 -35.70
CA GLN A 738 22.19 -21.87 -35.99
C GLN A 738 23.07 -22.23 -34.79
N TYR A 739 22.92 -23.47 -34.31
CA TYR A 739 23.74 -24.01 -33.22
C TYR A 739 24.77 -24.99 -33.79
N HIS A 740 26.06 -24.69 -33.60
CA HIS A 740 27.16 -25.58 -34.00
C HIS A 740 27.79 -26.21 -32.76
N PHE A 741 27.82 -27.54 -32.71
CA PHE A 741 28.33 -28.32 -31.59
C PHE A 741 29.72 -28.89 -31.90
N ASP A 742 30.51 -29.12 -30.85
CA ASP A 742 31.83 -29.71 -30.98
C ASP A 742 31.74 -31.22 -31.37
N PRO A 743 32.35 -31.65 -32.49
CA PRO A 743 32.35 -33.07 -32.87
C PRO A 743 33.16 -33.99 -31.95
N SER A 744 34.07 -33.43 -31.12
CA SER A 744 34.80 -34.18 -30.07
C SER A 744 34.07 -34.24 -28.72
N SER A 745 32.91 -33.58 -28.58
CA SER A 745 32.12 -33.65 -27.35
C SER A 745 31.51 -35.04 -27.13
N GLU A 746 31.27 -35.40 -25.86
CA GLU A 746 30.58 -36.65 -25.48
C GLU A 746 29.10 -36.71 -25.91
N TRP A 747 28.57 -35.60 -26.43
CA TRP A 747 27.18 -35.42 -26.81
C TRP A 747 26.90 -35.97 -28.22
N GLU A 748 26.22 -37.11 -28.29
CA GLU A 748 25.81 -37.78 -29.53
C GLU A 748 24.52 -37.14 -30.07
N GLY A 749 24.46 -36.78 -31.36
CA GLY A 749 23.27 -36.16 -31.97
C GLY A 749 23.08 -36.56 -33.44
N ARG A 750 21.93 -36.21 -34.03
CA ARG A 750 21.68 -36.39 -35.48
C ARG A 750 22.67 -35.60 -36.34
N SER A 751 23.11 -34.44 -35.84
CA SER A 751 24.01 -33.51 -36.53
C SER A 751 25.00 -32.88 -35.55
N PHE A 752 26.02 -32.22 -36.10
CA PHE A 752 26.87 -31.25 -35.39
C PHE A 752 26.44 -29.80 -35.63
N SER A 753 25.44 -29.58 -36.49
CA SER A 753 24.88 -28.25 -36.75
C SER A 753 23.37 -28.32 -36.93
N TYR A 754 22.67 -27.41 -36.27
CA TYR A 754 21.21 -27.37 -36.19
C TYR A 754 20.73 -25.98 -36.58
N GLU A 755 19.91 -25.91 -37.62
CA GLU A 755 19.29 -24.68 -38.10
C GLU A 755 17.86 -24.57 -37.56
N ILE A 756 17.58 -23.48 -36.86
CA ILE A 756 16.27 -23.14 -36.32
C ILE A 756 15.62 -22.13 -37.28
N PRO A 757 14.45 -22.45 -37.89
CA PRO A 757 13.78 -21.56 -38.82
C PRO A 757 13.49 -20.17 -38.23
N ALA A 758 13.58 -19.14 -39.06
CA ALA A 758 13.37 -17.77 -38.62
C ALA A 758 11.95 -17.56 -38.06
N ARG A 759 11.84 -16.92 -36.89
CA ARG A 759 10.57 -16.60 -36.24
C ARG A 759 10.40 -15.08 -36.05
N LEU A 760 9.18 -14.59 -36.28
CA LEU A 760 8.81 -13.20 -36.05
C LEU A 760 8.70 -12.92 -34.54
N THR A 761 9.27 -11.81 -34.09
CA THR A 761 9.18 -11.33 -32.70
C THR A 761 9.23 -9.79 -32.65
N GLU A 762 8.81 -9.21 -31.54
CA GLU A 762 8.97 -7.78 -31.24
C GLU A 762 9.93 -7.51 -30.08
N ASP A 763 10.51 -8.58 -29.51
CA ASP A 763 11.31 -8.52 -28.29
C ASP A 763 12.49 -7.55 -28.40
N ARG A 764 12.74 -6.76 -27.35
CA ARG A 764 13.84 -5.81 -27.27
C ARG A 764 15.08 -6.38 -26.60
N THR A 765 14.95 -7.51 -25.92
CA THR A 765 16.05 -8.25 -25.29
C THR A 765 15.98 -9.71 -25.74
N LEU A 766 16.42 -9.94 -26.97
CA LEU A 766 16.42 -11.26 -27.60
C LEU A 766 17.40 -12.20 -26.88
N GLN A 767 16.88 -13.09 -26.03
CA GLN A 767 17.67 -14.15 -25.40
C GLN A 767 17.70 -15.42 -26.26
N ILE A 768 18.90 -15.92 -26.51
CA ILE A 768 19.17 -17.12 -27.30
C ILE A 768 19.31 -18.32 -26.37
N ASN A 769 18.36 -19.25 -26.47
CA ASN A 769 18.31 -20.43 -25.62
C ASN A 769 18.20 -21.72 -26.46
N PRO A 770 19.25 -22.58 -26.48
CA PRO A 770 19.20 -23.85 -27.22
C PRO A 770 18.22 -24.85 -26.60
N PHE A 771 17.92 -24.75 -25.31
CA PHE A 771 16.99 -25.66 -24.61
C PHE A 771 15.52 -25.47 -25.01
N GLU A 772 15.17 -24.34 -25.66
CA GLU A 772 13.83 -24.17 -26.27
C GLU A 772 13.65 -25.03 -27.54
N HIS A 773 14.75 -25.35 -28.21
CA HIS A 773 14.75 -25.90 -29.57
C HIS A 773 15.30 -27.32 -29.65
N LEU A 774 16.21 -27.68 -28.73
CA LEU A 774 16.92 -28.95 -28.71
C LEU A 774 16.84 -29.58 -27.32
N GLY A 775 16.69 -30.91 -27.29
CA GLY A 775 16.74 -31.68 -26.05
C GLY A 775 18.17 -32.08 -25.69
N PHE A 776 18.44 -32.15 -24.39
CA PHE A 776 19.70 -32.65 -23.86
C PHE A 776 19.39 -33.73 -22.82
N LEU A 777 19.56 -34.98 -23.22
CA LEU A 777 19.26 -36.17 -22.42
C LEU A 777 20.58 -36.83 -22.00
N ASP A 778 20.93 -36.71 -20.72
CA ASP A 778 22.08 -37.38 -20.10
C ASP A 778 21.58 -38.56 -19.26
N VAL A 779 21.86 -39.79 -19.71
CA VAL A 779 21.45 -41.04 -19.05
C VAL A 779 22.63 -41.64 -18.31
N ARG A 780 22.56 -41.64 -16.97
CA ARG A 780 23.54 -42.27 -16.09
C ARG A 780 23.19 -43.74 -15.86
N VAL A 781 24.02 -44.66 -16.34
CA VAL A 781 23.91 -46.10 -16.08
C VAL A 781 24.92 -46.49 -15.00
N PHE A 782 24.50 -47.20 -13.95
CA PHE A 782 25.40 -47.57 -12.85
C PHE A 782 25.04 -48.91 -12.21
N PRO A 783 26.04 -49.68 -11.72
CA PRO A 783 25.80 -50.89 -10.96
C PRO A 783 25.20 -50.55 -9.59
N ASN A 784 24.20 -51.33 -9.14
CA ASN A 784 23.50 -51.12 -7.88
C ASN A 784 23.54 -52.37 -6.98
N ARG A 785 22.58 -53.29 -7.12
CA ARG A 785 22.54 -54.55 -6.35
C ARG A 785 22.85 -55.70 -7.28
N ILE A 786 24.14 -56.07 -7.36
CA ILE A 786 24.64 -57.13 -8.26
C ILE A 786 25.56 -58.08 -7.47
N ASP A 787 25.31 -59.39 -7.55
CA ASP A 787 26.25 -60.42 -7.14
C ASP A 787 27.29 -60.70 -8.25
N TRP A 788 28.42 -59.98 -8.19
CA TRP A 788 29.57 -60.19 -9.08
C TRP A 788 30.33 -61.50 -8.82
N GLY A 789 29.92 -62.30 -7.82
CA GLY A 789 30.36 -63.68 -7.67
C GLY A 789 29.82 -64.58 -8.78
N VAL A 790 28.60 -64.32 -9.27
CA VAL A 790 27.92 -65.09 -10.33
C VAL A 790 27.81 -64.39 -11.67
N VAL A 791 27.70 -63.06 -11.66
CA VAL A 791 27.72 -62.24 -12.88
C VAL A 791 29.16 -61.95 -13.27
N ASP A 792 29.51 -62.19 -14.53
CA ASP A 792 30.79 -61.79 -15.11
C ASP A 792 30.73 -60.33 -15.60
N SER A 793 29.73 -60.04 -16.43
CA SER A 793 29.47 -58.72 -17.00
C SER A 793 27.99 -58.52 -17.34
N ILE A 794 27.57 -57.25 -17.48
CA ILE A 794 26.21 -56.88 -17.88
C ILE A 794 26.27 -55.85 -19.00
N ASP A 795 25.77 -56.19 -20.18
CA ASP A 795 25.55 -55.22 -21.26
C ASP A 795 24.21 -54.52 -21.08
N THR A 796 24.25 -53.21 -20.84
CA THR A 796 23.09 -52.33 -20.92
C THR A 796 22.97 -51.82 -22.35
N ILE A 797 22.04 -52.40 -23.10
CA ILE A 797 21.73 -52.00 -24.48
C ILE A 797 20.70 -50.87 -24.39
N LEU A 798 21.13 -49.65 -24.71
CA LEU A 798 20.30 -48.45 -24.79
C LEU A 798 19.91 -48.18 -26.24
N SER A 799 18.67 -47.76 -26.49
CA SER A 799 18.20 -47.39 -27.83
C SER A 799 17.21 -46.23 -27.81
N TYR A 800 17.47 -45.24 -28.65
CA TYR A 800 16.68 -44.04 -28.83
C TYR A 800 16.20 -43.95 -30.28
N GLN A 801 14.96 -43.50 -30.47
CA GLN A 801 14.37 -43.22 -31.77
C GLN A 801 13.60 -41.91 -31.70
N SER A 802 14.04 -40.93 -32.49
CA SER A 802 13.41 -39.61 -32.58
C SER A 802 12.13 -39.65 -33.45
N PRO A 803 11.25 -38.64 -33.31
CA PRO A 803 10.14 -38.41 -34.23
C PRO A 803 10.58 -38.17 -35.69
N THR A 804 11.81 -37.69 -35.89
CA THR A 804 12.44 -37.44 -37.21
C THR A 804 13.09 -38.70 -37.82
N ALA A 805 12.80 -39.88 -37.25
CA ALA A 805 13.34 -41.19 -37.65
C ALA A 805 14.87 -41.36 -37.54
N TRP A 806 15.58 -40.42 -36.91
CA TRP A 806 16.95 -40.66 -36.44
C TRP A 806 16.93 -41.63 -35.26
N ASN A 807 17.75 -42.68 -35.34
CA ASN A 807 17.92 -43.69 -34.31
C ASN A 807 19.37 -43.75 -33.83
N LYS A 808 19.55 -44.00 -32.53
CA LYS A 808 20.86 -44.16 -31.91
C LYS A 808 20.80 -45.24 -30.84
N SER A 809 21.77 -46.14 -30.85
CA SER A 809 21.89 -47.18 -29.82
C SER A 809 23.31 -47.18 -29.26
N LYS A 810 23.45 -47.52 -27.97
CA LYS A 810 24.72 -47.61 -27.27
C LYS A 810 24.71 -48.83 -26.37
N ILE A 811 25.85 -49.52 -26.28
CA ILE A 811 26.04 -50.62 -25.32
C ILE A 811 26.98 -50.11 -24.24
N ILE A 812 26.54 -50.19 -22.99
CA ILE A 812 27.35 -49.91 -21.80
C ILE A 812 27.57 -51.24 -21.09
N THR A 813 28.79 -51.77 -21.16
CA THR A 813 29.20 -52.99 -20.44
C THR A 813 29.63 -52.61 -19.03
N LEU A 814 29.01 -53.24 -18.02
CA LEU A 814 29.35 -53.13 -16.61
C LEU A 814 30.05 -54.40 -16.11
N THR A 815 31.03 -54.20 -15.24
CA THR A 815 31.82 -55.22 -14.54
C THR A 815 31.93 -54.86 -13.05
N ALA A 816 32.48 -55.76 -12.23
CA ALA A 816 32.69 -55.54 -10.79
C ALA A 816 33.46 -54.26 -10.41
N THR A 817 34.29 -53.72 -11.31
CA THR A 817 35.09 -52.50 -11.11
C THR A 817 34.52 -51.27 -11.83
N SER A 818 33.40 -51.42 -12.53
CA SER A 818 32.79 -50.33 -13.30
C SER A 818 32.19 -49.26 -12.40
N GLN A 819 32.52 -47.99 -12.69
CA GLN A 819 31.81 -46.85 -12.13
C GLN A 819 30.54 -46.53 -12.94
N ALA A 820 29.82 -45.47 -12.56
CA ALA A 820 28.72 -44.96 -13.36
C ALA A 820 29.23 -44.47 -14.73
N GLN A 821 28.56 -44.88 -15.81
CA GLN A 821 28.82 -44.48 -17.18
C GLN A 821 27.66 -43.67 -17.73
N PHE A 822 27.88 -42.90 -18.80
CA PHE A 822 26.91 -41.92 -19.30
C PHE A 822 26.62 -42.09 -20.80
N TRP A 823 25.37 -41.82 -21.16
CA TRP A 823 24.94 -41.65 -22.55
C TRP A 823 24.27 -40.29 -22.72
N LYS A 824 24.98 -39.39 -23.38
CA LYS A 824 24.60 -38.00 -23.61
C LYS A 824 24.07 -37.86 -25.03
N LEU A 825 22.79 -37.53 -25.17
CA LEU A 825 22.07 -37.38 -26.43
C LEU A 825 21.57 -35.94 -26.63
N ARG A 826 21.88 -35.35 -27.80
CA ARG A 826 21.20 -34.16 -28.33
C ARG A 826 20.00 -34.59 -29.16
N LEU A 827 18.83 -34.08 -28.81
CA LEU A 827 17.54 -34.44 -29.39
C LEU A 827 17.05 -33.32 -30.31
N ASP A 828 16.47 -33.68 -31.45
CA ASP A 828 15.83 -32.75 -32.40
C ASP A 828 14.56 -32.07 -31.82
N ASP A 829 13.98 -32.64 -30.76
CA ASP A 829 12.80 -32.13 -30.04
C ASP A 829 13.07 -32.25 -28.53
N PRO A 830 13.00 -31.16 -27.74
CA PRO A 830 13.26 -31.18 -26.30
C PRO A 830 12.29 -32.07 -25.49
N ASN A 831 11.13 -32.40 -26.06
CA ASN A 831 10.10 -33.22 -25.44
C ASN A 831 10.22 -34.71 -25.79
N ALA A 832 10.95 -35.07 -26.85
CA ALA A 832 11.09 -36.44 -27.32
C ALA A 832 12.13 -37.23 -26.51
N ARG A 833 11.95 -37.29 -25.18
CA ARG A 833 12.94 -37.81 -24.21
C ARG A 833 12.87 -39.32 -23.97
N SER A 834 11.87 -40.00 -24.54
CA SER A 834 11.64 -41.42 -24.32
C SER A 834 12.69 -42.28 -25.04
N TYR A 835 13.25 -43.26 -24.34
CA TYR A 835 14.18 -44.25 -24.88
C TYR A 835 13.90 -45.63 -24.28
N SER A 836 14.42 -46.67 -24.92
CA SER A 836 14.30 -48.05 -24.44
C SER A 836 15.64 -48.62 -23.97
N TYR A 837 15.61 -49.54 -23.03
CA TYR A 837 16.78 -50.32 -22.61
C TYR A 837 16.48 -51.81 -22.43
N GLN A 838 17.54 -52.63 -22.54
CA GLN A 838 17.55 -54.03 -22.18
C GLN A 838 18.89 -54.38 -21.53
N PHE A 839 18.85 -55.21 -20.48
CA PHE A 839 20.04 -55.80 -19.88
C PHE A 839 20.30 -57.19 -20.47
N VAL A 840 21.55 -57.48 -20.82
CA VAL A 840 22.05 -58.82 -21.13
C VAL A 840 23.09 -59.17 -20.08
N TYR A 841 22.78 -60.18 -19.27
CA TYR A 841 23.62 -60.64 -18.17
C TYR A 841 24.45 -61.82 -18.64
N HIS A 842 25.76 -61.69 -18.60
CA HIS A 842 26.71 -62.78 -18.86
C HIS A 842 27.12 -63.39 -17.51
N LEU A 843 26.79 -64.65 -17.30
CA LEU A 843 27.06 -65.36 -16.05
C LEU A 843 28.36 -66.16 -16.14
N LYS A 844 29.05 -66.35 -15.02
CA LYS A 844 30.34 -67.07 -14.97
C LYS A 844 30.27 -68.56 -15.30
N ASP A 845 29.06 -69.13 -15.34
CA ASP A 845 28.83 -70.49 -15.85
C ASP A 845 28.79 -70.56 -17.40
N GLY A 846 28.96 -69.42 -18.09
CA GLY A 846 28.91 -69.29 -19.54
C GLY A 846 27.50 -69.11 -20.10
N SER A 847 26.46 -69.06 -19.25
CA SER A 847 25.09 -68.80 -19.69
C SER A 847 24.78 -67.31 -19.77
N THR A 848 23.78 -66.96 -20.60
CA THR A 848 23.32 -65.57 -20.77
C THR A 848 21.85 -65.44 -20.42
N GLN A 849 21.49 -64.40 -19.67
CA GLN A 849 20.09 -64.04 -19.39
C GLN A 849 19.76 -62.66 -19.97
N LYS A 850 18.50 -62.39 -20.31
CA LYS A 850 18.06 -61.09 -20.85
C LYS A 850 16.85 -60.56 -20.08
N SER A 851 16.81 -59.27 -19.81
CA SER A 851 15.59 -58.61 -19.32
C SER A 851 14.56 -58.45 -20.45
N ASN A 852 13.35 -58.05 -20.08
CA ASN A 852 12.43 -57.43 -21.03
C ASN A 852 13.04 -56.12 -21.57
N ILE A 853 12.55 -55.67 -22.72
CA ILE A 853 12.80 -54.30 -23.19
C ILE A 853 11.86 -53.38 -22.43
N GLU A 854 12.41 -52.39 -21.74
CA GLU A 854 11.66 -51.39 -20.99
C GLU A 854 11.82 -50.02 -21.67
N THR A 855 10.77 -49.20 -21.63
CA THR A 855 10.77 -47.84 -22.19
C THR A 855 10.57 -46.83 -21.07
N THR A 856 11.38 -45.79 -21.05
CA THR A 856 11.45 -44.83 -19.93
C THR A 856 11.85 -43.43 -20.42
N GLU A 857 11.71 -42.45 -19.53
CA GLU A 857 12.26 -41.10 -19.66
C GLU A 857 13.27 -40.77 -18.52
N ALA A 858 13.57 -41.75 -17.66
CA ALA A 858 14.47 -41.58 -16.52
C ALA A 858 15.90 -41.26 -16.96
N THR A 859 16.54 -40.29 -16.33
CA THR A 859 17.95 -39.92 -16.59
C THR A 859 18.96 -40.78 -15.80
N ALA A 860 18.50 -41.80 -15.08
CA ALA A 860 19.34 -42.69 -14.29
C ALA A 860 18.80 -44.12 -14.30
N ILE A 861 19.67 -45.08 -14.62
CA ILE A 861 19.37 -46.51 -14.69
C ILE A 861 20.27 -47.25 -13.69
N ALA A 862 19.64 -47.76 -12.62
CA ALA A 862 20.28 -48.61 -11.63
C ALA A 862 20.22 -50.08 -12.11
N VAL A 863 21.39 -50.66 -12.40
CA VAL A 863 21.49 -52.04 -12.88
C VAL A 863 21.57 -53.00 -11.68
N ASN A 864 20.67 -53.98 -11.65
CA ASN A 864 20.60 -55.02 -10.62
C ASN A 864 20.85 -56.40 -11.23
N ASP A 865 21.17 -57.41 -10.42
CA ASP A 865 21.25 -58.80 -10.88
C ASP A 865 19.88 -59.38 -11.27
N PRO A 866 19.81 -60.38 -12.17
CA PRO A 866 18.55 -60.91 -12.74
C PRO A 866 17.78 -61.90 -11.85
N PHE A 867 18.11 -61.99 -10.55
CA PHE A 867 17.65 -63.10 -9.69
C PHE A 867 16.42 -62.71 -8.86
N GLU A 868 15.61 -63.69 -8.44
CA GLU A 868 14.33 -63.45 -7.75
C GLU A 868 14.46 -62.87 -6.34
N GLY A 869 15.66 -62.95 -5.76
CA GLY A 869 15.97 -62.45 -4.43
C GLY A 869 17.46 -62.58 -4.12
N ALA A 870 17.82 -62.29 -2.88
CA ALA A 870 19.19 -62.45 -2.38
C ALA A 870 19.21 -62.78 -0.88
N LEU A 871 20.38 -63.27 -0.45
CA LEU A 871 20.87 -63.18 0.92
C LEU A 871 21.87 -62.02 0.94
N ASP A 872 21.51 -60.91 1.57
CA ASP A 872 22.44 -59.85 1.93
C ASP A 872 22.93 -60.18 3.35
N ILE A 873 24.08 -60.85 3.47
CA ILE A 873 24.64 -61.38 4.72
C ILE A 873 25.66 -60.38 5.27
N GLU A 874 25.62 -60.07 6.56
CA GLU A 874 26.59 -59.24 7.26
C GLU A 874 27.29 -60.02 8.37
N PHE A 875 28.62 -60.13 8.28
CA PHE A 875 29.46 -60.74 9.31
C PHE A 875 30.03 -59.64 10.22
N ILE A 876 29.58 -59.59 11.48
CA ILE A 876 29.99 -58.58 12.49
C ILE A 876 31.18 -59.10 13.31
N PRO A 877 32.36 -58.47 13.27
CA PRO A 877 33.47 -58.77 14.18
C PRO A 877 33.10 -58.50 15.64
N LEU A 878 33.14 -59.52 16.50
CA LEU A 878 32.90 -59.42 17.95
C LEU A 878 34.08 -59.93 18.80
N TYR A 879 35.25 -60.11 18.19
CA TYR A 879 36.52 -60.38 18.88
C TYR A 879 37.26 -59.07 19.21
N GLU A 880 38.13 -59.10 20.23
CA GLU A 880 38.94 -57.95 20.60
C GLU A 880 39.99 -57.64 19.50
N PRO A 881 40.13 -56.39 19.01
CA PRO A 881 41.08 -56.07 17.94
C PRO A 881 42.52 -56.45 18.29
N GLY A 882 43.12 -57.32 17.47
CA GLY A 882 44.47 -57.86 17.67
C GLY A 882 44.56 -59.14 18.51
N SER A 883 43.46 -59.64 19.09
CA SER A 883 43.43 -60.95 19.78
C SER A 883 43.69 -62.10 18.81
N VAL A 884 43.23 -61.95 17.56
CA VAL A 884 43.50 -62.83 16.42
C VAL A 884 44.28 -62.06 15.36
N ARG A 885 44.98 -62.77 14.46
CA ARG A 885 45.69 -62.18 13.32
C ARG A 885 44.76 -62.01 12.12
N MET A 886 43.93 -63.03 11.87
CA MET A 886 43.01 -63.09 10.74
C MET A 886 41.90 -64.11 11.01
N VAL A 887 40.72 -63.90 10.43
CA VAL A 887 39.61 -64.86 10.43
C VAL A 887 39.24 -65.15 8.98
N PHE A 888 39.18 -66.43 8.61
CA PHE A 888 38.54 -66.86 7.36
C PHE A 888 37.09 -67.22 7.64
N ILE A 889 36.18 -66.70 6.84
CA ILE A 889 34.79 -67.12 6.79
C ILE A 889 34.62 -67.94 5.51
N ASP A 890 34.32 -69.22 5.63
CA ASP A 890 33.92 -70.05 4.49
C ASP A 890 32.39 -70.13 4.46
N ILE A 891 31.78 -69.81 3.32
CA ILE A 891 30.34 -69.87 3.09
C ILE A 891 30.06 -70.90 1.99
N LYS A 892 28.99 -71.69 2.17
CA LYS A 892 28.45 -72.60 1.16
C LYS A 892 26.94 -72.36 1.00
N TYR A 893 26.49 -72.28 -0.24
CA TYR A 893 25.07 -72.22 -0.58
C TYR A 893 24.79 -73.22 -1.72
N ASP A 894 23.86 -74.14 -1.46
CA ASP A 894 23.51 -75.26 -2.31
C ASP A 894 22.03 -75.20 -2.69
N ASP A 895 21.73 -74.87 -3.95
CA ASP A 895 20.42 -75.00 -4.58
C ASP A 895 20.49 -76.06 -5.71
N PRO A 896 20.38 -77.35 -5.37
CA PRO A 896 20.47 -78.42 -6.36
C PRO A 896 19.27 -78.44 -7.33
N ALA A 897 18.12 -77.88 -6.95
CA ALA A 897 16.94 -77.80 -7.81
C ALA A 897 17.19 -76.88 -9.02
N ASN A 898 17.87 -75.75 -8.80
CA ASN A 898 18.26 -74.81 -9.84
C ASN A 898 19.71 -75.03 -10.36
N ARG A 899 20.37 -76.13 -9.96
CA ARG A 899 21.77 -76.46 -10.28
C ARG A 899 22.76 -75.35 -9.92
N TYR A 900 22.48 -74.65 -8.83
CA TYR A 900 23.19 -73.44 -8.45
C TYR A 900 23.94 -73.68 -7.14
N HIS A 901 25.27 -73.65 -7.21
CA HIS A 901 26.18 -73.88 -6.09
C HIS A 901 27.15 -72.71 -5.95
N ARG A 902 27.41 -72.31 -4.70
CA ARG A 902 28.32 -71.21 -4.36
C ARG A 902 29.17 -71.63 -3.18
N GLU A 903 30.49 -71.53 -3.34
CA GLU A 903 31.43 -71.50 -2.22
C GLU A 903 32.16 -70.16 -2.27
N GLU A 904 32.21 -69.47 -1.14
CA GLU A 904 32.88 -68.17 -1.00
C GLU A 904 33.79 -68.19 0.24
N ARG A 905 34.94 -67.53 0.15
CA ARG A 905 35.84 -67.31 1.28
C ARG A 905 36.08 -65.82 1.48
N LEU A 906 35.68 -65.31 2.63
CA LEU A 906 35.95 -63.94 3.05
C LEU A 906 37.13 -63.92 4.03
N GLU A 907 37.92 -62.86 3.97
CA GLU A 907 39.05 -62.64 4.87
C GLU A 907 38.78 -61.41 5.74
N LEU A 908 38.85 -61.59 7.06
CA LEU A 908 38.76 -60.55 8.07
C LEU A 908 40.14 -60.35 8.71
N SER A 909 40.70 -59.14 8.60
CA SER A 909 41.87 -58.76 9.41
C SER A 909 41.51 -58.83 10.90
N GLY A 910 42.43 -59.30 11.74
CA GLY A 910 42.24 -59.30 13.19
C GLY A 910 42.10 -57.92 13.84
N THR A 911 42.30 -56.84 13.08
CA THR A 911 42.04 -55.44 13.49
C THR A 911 40.73 -54.87 12.92
N ALA A 912 39.92 -55.66 12.21
CA ALA A 912 38.70 -55.19 11.58
C ALA A 912 37.57 -55.02 12.59
N THR A 913 36.93 -53.84 12.59
CA THR A 913 35.76 -53.51 13.42
C THR A 913 34.49 -53.25 12.61
N ALA A 914 34.60 -53.12 11.29
CA ALA A 914 33.47 -52.95 10.39
C ALA A 914 32.87 -54.32 10.01
N PRO A 915 31.53 -54.43 9.87
CA PRO A 915 30.91 -55.61 9.28
C PRO A 915 31.43 -55.89 7.87
N VAL A 916 31.57 -57.16 7.52
CA VAL A 916 31.89 -57.60 6.15
C VAL A 916 30.61 -58.11 5.49
N PRO A 917 30.11 -57.44 4.43
CA PRO A 917 28.94 -57.88 3.70
C PRO A 917 29.31 -58.95 2.66
N LEU A 918 28.40 -59.89 2.45
CA LEU A 918 28.38 -60.82 1.33
C LEU A 918 26.96 -60.91 0.76
N ARG A 919 26.83 -60.62 -0.53
CA ARG A 919 25.59 -60.85 -1.27
C ARG A 919 25.66 -62.18 -2.00
N ILE A 920 24.66 -63.04 -1.81
CA ILE A 920 24.43 -64.24 -2.61
C ILE A 920 23.07 -64.10 -3.28
N SER A 921 23.04 -63.99 -4.61
CA SER A 921 21.78 -63.95 -5.36
C SER A 921 21.08 -65.32 -5.34
N LEU A 922 19.74 -65.33 -5.28
CA LEU A 922 18.90 -66.53 -5.13
C LEU A 922 18.14 -66.86 -6.42
N LYS A 923 18.34 -68.06 -6.98
CA LYS A 923 17.55 -68.54 -8.13
C LYS A 923 16.07 -68.78 -7.76
N GLN A 924 15.81 -69.21 -6.53
CA GLN A 924 14.45 -69.35 -5.97
C GLN A 924 14.34 -68.56 -4.66
N ARG A 925 13.45 -67.57 -4.61
CA ARG A 925 13.36 -66.62 -3.47
C ARG A 925 13.13 -67.26 -2.10
N SER A 926 12.51 -68.45 -2.04
CA SER A 926 12.23 -69.17 -0.80
C SER A 926 13.40 -70.02 -0.28
N HIS A 927 14.41 -70.33 -1.10
CA HIS A 927 15.52 -71.21 -0.69
C HIS A 927 16.62 -70.38 -0.01
N ARG A 928 16.42 -70.06 1.26
CA ARG A 928 17.23 -69.08 2.02
C ARG A 928 18.31 -69.68 2.92
N THR A 929 18.29 -71.00 3.13
CA THR A 929 19.25 -71.67 4.02
C THR A 929 20.64 -71.71 3.38
N PHE A 930 21.67 -71.36 4.16
CA PHE A 930 23.08 -71.46 3.77
C PHE A 930 23.92 -72.03 4.92
N GLN A 931 25.15 -72.42 4.63
CA GLN A 931 26.11 -72.90 5.61
C GLN A 931 27.30 -71.95 5.70
N TYR A 932 27.83 -71.73 6.90
CA TYR A 932 29.09 -71.02 7.09
C TYR A 932 29.97 -71.70 8.15
N ARG A 933 31.28 -71.50 8.09
CA ARG A 933 32.21 -71.81 9.19
C ARG A 933 33.22 -70.69 9.36
N LEU A 934 33.66 -70.51 10.60
CA LEU A 934 34.69 -69.55 10.98
C LEU A 934 36.02 -70.27 11.23
N THR A 935 37.12 -69.67 10.80
CA THR A 935 38.47 -70.18 11.05
C THR A 935 39.36 -69.07 11.59
N PHE A 936 39.64 -69.10 12.88
CA PHE A 936 40.45 -68.11 13.57
C PHE A 936 41.93 -68.48 13.50
N VAL A 937 42.77 -67.49 13.15
CA VAL A 937 44.22 -67.64 13.05
C VAL A 937 44.87 -66.68 14.03
N SER A 938 45.51 -67.21 15.07
CA SER A 938 46.36 -66.44 15.98
C SER A 938 47.83 -66.49 15.55
N ASN A 939 48.72 -65.92 16.35
CA ASN A 939 50.17 -66.00 16.11
C ASN A 939 50.75 -67.42 16.32
N THR A 940 50.03 -68.33 16.99
CA THR A 940 50.53 -69.65 17.40
C THR A 940 49.61 -70.82 17.04
N GLN A 941 48.35 -70.57 16.71
CA GLN A 941 47.37 -71.63 16.42
C GLN A 941 46.37 -71.19 15.33
N MET A 942 45.88 -72.16 14.56
CA MET A 942 44.71 -72.04 13.69
C MET A 942 43.59 -72.93 14.26
N ARG A 943 42.39 -72.38 14.41
CA ARG A 943 41.20 -73.08 14.93
C ARG A 943 40.07 -72.96 13.91
N GLN A 944 39.64 -74.08 13.36
CA GLN A 944 38.57 -74.16 12.37
C GLN A 944 37.30 -74.73 13.01
N GLY A 945 36.18 -74.03 12.88
CA GLY A 945 34.86 -74.51 13.29
C GLY A 945 34.24 -75.54 12.33
N ALA A 946 33.17 -76.19 12.79
CA ALA A 946 32.27 -76.94 11.92
C ALA A 946 31.40 -76.00 11.06
N PHE A 947 30.79 -76.52 9.99
CA PHE A 947 29.76 -75.77 9.25
C PHE A 947 28.48 -75.67 10.07
N ILE A 948 27.95 -74.44 10.17
CA ILE A 948 26.70 -74.07 10.82
C ILE A 948 25.70 -73.76 9.72
N SER A 949 24.55 -74.45 9.71
CA SER A 949 23.44 -74.19 8.79
C SER A 949 22.51 -73.13 9.39
N THR A 950 22.15 -72.10 8.63
CA THR A 950 21.31 -70.99 9.10
C THR A 950 20.51 -70.34 7.97
N GLU A 951 19.50 -69.54 8.34
CA GLU A 951 18.85 -68.54 7.48
C GLU A 951 19.12 -67.10 7.96
N GLU A 952 19.77 -66.95 9.13
CA GLU A 952 20.12 -65.67 9.70
C GLU A 952 21.16 -64.95 8.85
N THR A 953 20.86 -63.70 8.52
CA THR A 953 21.71 -62.87 7.66
C THR A 953 22.65 -61.96 8.47
N LEU A 954 22.48 -61.85 9.79
CA LEU A 954 23.36 -61.10 10.67
C LEU A 954 24.16 -62.09 11.54
N ILE A 955 25.45 -62.28 11.22
CA ILE A 955 26.29 -63.31 11.85
C ILE A 955 27.36 -62.67 12.72
N ALA A 956 27.32 -62.99 14.02
CA ALA A 956 28.40 -62.70 14.95
C ALA A 956 29.66 -63.51 14.63
N VAL A 957 30.81 -62.85 14.51
CA VAL A 957 32.12 -63.47 14.35
C VAL A 957 32.87 -63.40 15.69
N SER A 958 32.80 -64.48 16.46
CA SER A 958 33.49 -64.67 17.75
C SER A 958 34.09 -66.08 17.84
N GLU A 959 35.07 -66.31 18.73
CA GLU A 959 35.78 -67.60 18.84
C GLU A 959 34.94 -68.75 19.44
N GLY A 960 33.71 -68.49 19.89
CA GLY A 960 32.83 -69.41 20.61
C GLY A 960 32.47 -68.92 22.01
#